data_AF-A0AA36HXL4-F1
#
_entry.id   AF-A0AA36HXL4-F1
#
_cell.length_a   1.000
_cell.length_b   1.000
_cell.length_c   1.000
_cell.angle_alpha   90.00
_cell.angle_beta   90.00
_cell.angle_gamma   90.00
#
_symmetry.space_group_name_H-M   'P 1'
#
loop_
_entity.id
_entity.type
_entity.pdbx_description
1 polymer ?
#
loop_
_entity_poly.entity_id
_entity_poly.type
_entity_poly.pdbx_seq_one_letter_code
_entity_poly.pdbx_strand_id
1 'polypeptide(L)'
;SNAISSVDWAPEDLRHLLFLDMSSNKLSELPQLHMPALRRADFRDNEIVSCAKFSGHASLQTLRLSGNQLSSVQGLQAMPKLEVLELSGNALSSLDVTKLPALASLDISKNKFETLAGPWQEMAALASLDASGNALAEVKALEPLQQMEALRSFAMAGCPLEEQEGLNLRLEILIFRTLQMINGEEVPPEERDEAQALHEKRLEEEAERLRQEEEARLAAEEAAKEGSANLRKPRPGARLGSEVDLEGYQRAWRLRHSADDGLMRQAIRVCQVFGEELAEMQKNQPALLDVARTYFPHLTSSTYEALAREPDNLRVEKDRCEREMEQLAVQNYSAFIGSAEVMQGVKQELSSIQTHLKEMAEILEPTQDTISELQEKAAGLSTRRGALRNVLAQHGQVVELLELPQLLDACVRNQMYEESLELLAFCHSLLQAHDARGEEIGVLTSIKDQVAVQRANLREALASQLKTDIHLPACVRIVGFLRRCMRHSEEELRKLFIEHRSKFLESHKQQVELLRHSRGSVGTALRNAADLLRTHVYDIGTQYKALFPQDDGPLGAWLNSQVMWFVSLLRQHVLPSGPSAKGSALAAKIDAAQLTTVLRQCVHASSTLKRLGGHFFPAVSGIFEARMESYCREMLDAALLTFHAELGRYDWVPSTALSSGESAGWLHPQALELTRHRPLAVLTNDIVQVFNELRQCTLYGLRVSVVTHCYECGMASVNLLRSVLASQSIRPGSPKAAEFHKLCRNFADILMPLVASHLEALFGSFARLDVGAIVGSMVPDLITEYLPEPELSELPEEEPAEAAEADAAEAEAEAADAESRGLACAAGAGGKPFDAVTPQLAAKNRSKRSKDGRAYPEEVNTFYANVLLAPAFFKPIPGGLSDWLRLRGCGRRPFLVLIELLWCISLVFASEARTRGSFFAAFVAVALCCGAAEAVLDGASVELMRNLNLCGAEVQSTAFAFKTAGSLLAFATSPLLLATCSHYTAAKVCAIVPLAAVPVSMFASFPVPASASCGPSRRGRVVSAAALFGACFLFLRGAVPTEGDTFSSFMSTKVSGAWVALTTAGSSVGGLLALLAFQAMPADVTKHLVSTICATTATAVVVGGGVQFFLAAAAPSAAWIYALGATVVGAVDTLFFLPNLAICADCAPKDFGALGFAVLSLVLDLGDQASARIAAQLVEANHLGSGQGRSWAALSRLVLICRLAMLLPLGLLPFLRLLRGMSQGAEARRGDEGLPADADLSLAACD
;
A
#
# COMPACT_ATOMS: atom_id res chain seq x y z
N SER A 1 -2.93 10.71 -30.38
CA SER A 1 -2.68 12.13 -30.12
C SER A 1 -3.91 12.94 -30.46
N ASN A 2 -4.45 13.72 -29.52
CA ASN A 2 -5.68 14.50 -29.75
C ASN A 2 -5.40 15.94 -30.24
N ALA A 3 -4.12 16.31 -30.39
CA ALA A 3 -3.63 17.61 -30.89
C ALA A 3 -4.20 18.83 -30.14
N ILE A 4 -4.61 18.64 -28.88
CA ILE A 4 -5.19 19.70 -28.06
C ILE A 4 -4.09 20.69 -27.66
N SER A 5 -4.27 21.97 -27.99
CA SER A 5 -3.31 23.04 -27.69
C SER A 5 -3.67 23.87 -26.46
N SER A 6 -4.95 23.92 -26.09
CA SER A 6 -5.46 24.62 -24.91
C SER A 6 -6.73 23.97 -24.40
N VAL A 7 -6.92 23.98 -23.08
CA VAL A 7 -8.17 23.52 -22.45
C VAL A 7 -8.67 24.59 -21.50
N ASP A 8 -9.89 25.07 -21.74
CA ASP A 8 -10.60 25.96 -20.81
C ASP A 8 -11.34 25.11 -19.77
N TRP A 9 -11.01 25.30 -18.50
CA TRP A 9 -11.65 24.62 -17.38
C TRP A 9 -12.46 25.61 -16.54
N ALA A 10 -13.67 25.23 -16.17
CA ALA A 10 -14.41 25.93 -15.13
C ALA A 10 -13.80 25.57 -13.74
N PRO A 11 -13.35 26.56 -12.94
CA PRO A 11 -12.60 26.31 -11.71
C PRO A 11 -13.38 25.65 -10.57
N GLU A 12 -14.70 25.46 -10.69
CA GLU A 12 -15.54 24.97 -9.59
C GLU A 12 -15.98 23.50 -9.71
N ASP A 13 -15.94 22.90 -10.90
CA ASP A 13 -16.67 21.64 -11.17
C ASP A 13 -15.87 20.35 -10.93
N LEU A 14 -14.53 20.42 -10.83
CA LEU A 14 -13.65 19.24 -10.81
C LEU A 14 -12.96 18.99 -9.45
N ARG A 15 -13.58 19.41 -8.33
CA ARG A 15 -13.00 19.29 -6.97
C ARG A 15 -12.76 17.84 -6.52
N HIS A 16 -13.46 16.89 -7.14
CA HIS A 16 -13.37 15.46 -6.85
C HIS A 16 -12.53 14.67 -7.84
N LEU A 17 -11.93 15.33 -8.85
CA LEU A 17 -11.13 14.62 -9.85
C LEU A 17 -9.88 14.03 -9.20
N LEU A 18 -9.69 12.72 -9.34
CA LEU A 18 -8.56 11.98 -8.77
C LEU A 18 -7.45 11.70 -9.81
N PHE A 19 -7.82 11.52 -11.08
CA PHE A 19 -6.94 11.14 -12.17
C PHE A 19 -7.20 12.04 -13.38
N LEU A 20 -6.15 12.65 -13.92
CA LEU A 20 -6.18 13.46 -15.14
C LEU A 20 -5.14 12.91 -16.13
N ASP A 21 -5.58 12.57 -17.34
CA ASP A 21 -4.70 12.17 -18.44
C ASP A 21 -4.89 13.12 -19.63
N MET A 22 -3.83 13.86 -19.94
CA MET A 22 -3.71 14.83 -21.03
C MET A 22 -2.49 14.52 -21.91
N SER A 23 -2.00 13.29 -21.87
CA SER A 23 -0.83 12.86 -22.64
C SER A 23 -1.06 12.90 -24.17
N SER A 24 0.02 12.95 -24.95
CA SER A 24 -0.02 12.95 -26.43
C SER A 24 -0.85 14.09 -27.04
N ASN A 25 -0.59 15.32 -26.60
CA ASN A 25 -1.26 16.53 -27.08
C ASN A 25 -0.23 17.58 -27.54
N LYS A 26 -0.65 18.84 -27.69
CA LYS A 26 0.20 19.97 -28.11
C LYS A 26 0.14 21.12 -27.10
N LEU A 27 0.04 20.78 -25.82
CA LEU A 27 -0.03 21.78 -24.75
C LEU A 27 1.34 22.45 -24.61
N SER A 28 1.39 23.78 -24.69
CA SER A 28 2.62 24.56 -24.52
C SER A 28 2.90 24.97 -23.06
N GLU A 29 1.86 24.96 -22.22
CA GLU A 29 1.94 25.29 -20.80
C GLU A 29 1.06 24.35 -19.97
N LEU A 30 1.47 24.08 -18.72
CA LEU A 30 0.57 23.45 -17.76
C LEU A 30 -0.53 24.44 -17.35
N PRO A 31 -1.82 24.10 -17.49
CA PRO A 31 -2.85 25.09 -17.26
C PRO A 31 -3.21 25.16 -15.77
N GLN A 32 -3.78 26.30 -15.35
CA GLN A 32 -3.98 26.59 -13.92
C GLN A 32 -5.18 25.81 -13.36
N LEU A 33 -4.90 24.73 -12.62
CA LEU A 33 -5.89 23.82 -12.06
C LEU A 33 -6.12 24.04 -10.57
N HIS A 34 -7.38 24.12 -10.15
CA HIS A 34 -7.78 24.09 -8.75
C HIS A 34 -8.46 22.74 -8.44
N MET A 35 -7.67 21.66 -8.40
CA MET A 35 -8.15 20.30 -8.14
C MET A 35 -7.51 19.71 -6.87
N PRO A 36 -8.04 20.01 -5.67
CA PRO A 36 -7.39 19.67 -4.39
C PRO A 36 -7.32 18.17 -4.10
N ALA A 37 -8.18 17.36 -4.73
CA ALA A 37 -8.23 15.91 -4.57
C ALA A 37 -7.40 15.14 -5.62
N LEU A 38 -6.78 15.81 -6.58
CA LEU A 38 -6.04 15.17 -7.68
C LEU A 38 -4.87 14.36 -7.12
N ARG A 39 -4.79 13.08 -7.51
CA ARG A 39 -3.74 12.12 -7.09
C ARG A 39 -2.77 11.78 -8.22
N ARG A 40 -3.24 11.75 -9.46
CA ARG A 40 -2.44 11.37 -10.63
C ARG A 40 -2.69 12.32 -11.79
N ALA A 41 -1.61 12.85 -12.37
CA ALA A 41 -1.67 13.72 -13.54
C ALA A 41 -0.65 13.27 -14.60
N ASP A 42 -1.12 13.02 -15.82
CA ASP A 42 -0.29 12.60 -16.95
C ASP A 42 -0.33 13.67 -18.06
N PHE A 43 0.84 14.22 -18.38
CA PHE A 43 1.05 15.26 -19.39
C PHE A 43 2.18 14.87 -20.36
N ARG A 44 2.47 13.57 -20.51
CA ARG A 44 3.54 13.09 -21.41
C ARG A 44 3.30 13.46 -22.87
N ASP A 45 4.37 13.57 -23.66
CA ASP A 45 4.32 13.85 -25.10
C ASP A 45 3.49 15.09 -25.44
N ASN A 46 3.93 16.23 -24.93
CA ASN A 46 3.36 17.57 -25.18
C ASN A 46 4.50 18.56 -25.52
N GLU A 47 4.21 19.86 -25.57
CA GLU A 47 5.18 20.91 -25.90
C GLU A 47 5.41 21.85 -24.70
N ILE A 48 5.27 21.32 -23.46
CA ILE A 48 5.26 22.13 -22.24
C ILE A 48 6.65 22.69 -21.94
N VAL A 49 6.73 24.02 -21.77
CA VAL A 49 8.00 24.72 -21.51
C VAL A 49 8.19 25.10 -20.03
N SER A 50 7.11 25.24 -19.24
CA SER A 50 7.19 25.67 -17.84
C SER A 50 6.10 25.06 -16.94
N CYS A 51 6.47 24.79 -15.68
CA CYS A 51 5.59 24.31 -14.62
C CYS A 51 5.05 25.41 -13.67
N ALA A 52 5.38 26.68 -13.90
CA ALA A 52 5.15 27.76 -12.93
C ALA A 52 3.67 27.93 -12.49
N LYS A 53 2.73 27.65 -13.40
CA LYS A 53 1.28 27.80 -13.16
C LYS A 53 0.62 26.57 -12.52
N PHE A 54 1.38 25.50 -12.28
CA PHE A 54 0.87 24.21 -11.81
C PHE A 54 1.09 24.01 -10.31
N SER A 55 0.53 24.90 -9.49
CA SER A 55 0.65 24.88 -8.02
C SER A 55 -0.68 24.52 -7.33
N GLY A 56 -0.66 24.18 -6.04
CA GLY A 56 -1.89 23.98 -5.24
C GLY A 56 -2.43 22.54 -5.15
N HIS A 57 -1.69 21.54 -5.65
CA HIS A 57 -2.12 20.14 -5.67
C HIS A 57 -1.60 19.34 -4.46
N ALA A 58 -2.14 19.62 -3.27
CA ALA A 58 -1.66 19.04 -2.01
C ALA A 58 -1.81 17.51 -1.89
N SER A 59 -2.67 16.91 -2.71
CA SER A 59 -2.95 15.47 -2.72
C SER A 59 -2.27 14.69 -3.85
N LEU A 60 -1.50 15.35 -4.72
CA LEU A 60 -0.90 14.72 -5.90
C LEU A 60 0.20 13.75 -5.49
N GLN A 61 0.14 12.52 -6.00
CA GLN A 61 1.08 11.43 -5.73
C GLN A 61 1.93 11.06 -6.95
N THR A 62 1.41 11.21 -8.17
CA THR A 62 2.17 10.93 -9.40
C THR A 62 1.98 12.06 -10.41
N LEU A 63 3.08 12.55 -10.97
CA LEU A 63 3.11 13.54 -12.04
C LEU A 63 4.02 13.05 -13.16
N ARG A 64 3.48 12.94 -14.37
CA ARG A 64 4.25 12.54 -15.56
C ARG A 64 4.35 13.67 -16.56
N LEU A 65 5.57 14.04 -16.91
CA LEU A 65 5.92 15.16 -17.78
C LEU A 65 6.97 14.77 -18.83
N SER A 66 7.14 13.47 -19.10
CA SER A 66 8.10 12.98 -20.09
C SER A 66 7.77 13.44 -21.52
N GLY A 67 8.77 13.68 -22.36
CA GLY A 67 8.59 14.09 -23.76
C GLY A 67 8.01 15.50 -23.88
N ASN A 68 8.58 16.46 -23.14
CA ASN A 68 8.22 17.88 -23.16
C ASN A 68 9.47 18.75 -23.42
N GLN A 69 9.35 20.08 -23.27
CA GLN A 69 10.43 21.04 -23.51
C GLN A 69 10.82 21.81 -22.24
N LEU A 70 10.71 21.17 -21.07
CA LEU A 70 11.00 21.81 -19.79
C LEU A 70 12.49 22.11 -19.64
N SER A 71 12.81 23.35 -19.27
CA SER A 71 14.15 23.79 -18.88
C SER A 71 14.30 24.01 -17.36
N SER A 72 13.18 24.02 -16.62
CA SER A 72 13.15 24.13 -15.17
C SER A 72 11.86 23.52 -14.60
N VAL A 73 11.95 22.99 -13.38
CA VAL A 73 10.81 22.44 -12.61
C VAL A 73 10.23 23.46 -11.61
N GLN A 74 10.64 24.73 -11.69
CA GLN A 74 10.06 25.78 -10.84
C GLN A 74 8.53 25.85 -11.01
N GLY A 75 7.82 25.81 -9.88
CA GLY A 75 6.36 25.71 -9.83
C GLY A 75 5.84 24.44 -9.15
N LEU A 76 6.62 23.36 -9.14
CA LEU A 76 6.25 22.09 -8.49
C LEU A 76 6.44 22.10 -6.95
N GLN A 77 6.86 23.23 -6.38
CA GLN A 77 7.30 23.42 -4.99
C GLN A 77 6.21 23.24 -3.90
N ALA A 78 4.97 22.90 -4.25
CA ALA A 78 3.83 22.83 -3.34
C ALA A 78 3.05 21.51 -3.44
N MET A 79 3.76 20.38 -3.56
CA MET A 79 3.18 19.03 -3.67
C MET A 79 3.78 18.07 -2.62
N PRO A 80 3.37 18.20 -1.34
CA PRO A 80 4.00 17.49 -0.23
C PRO A 80 3.83 15.96 -0.26
N LYS A 81 2.90 15.44 -1.06
CA LYS A 81 2.59 14.01 -1.20
C LYS A 81 3.07 13.40 -2.52
N LEU A 82 3.82 14.14 -3.33
CA LEU A 82 4.26 13.63 -4.64
C LEU A 82 5.31 12.53 -4.42
N GLU A 83 4.98 11.32 -4.85
CA GLU A 83 5.79 10.11 -4.69
C GLU A 83 6.55 9.76 -5.99
N VAL A 84 5.97 10.06 -7.15
CA VAL A 84 6.53 9.70 -8.46
C VAL A 84 6.55 10.92 -9.39
N LEU A 85 7.72 11.25 -9.94
CA LEU A 85 7.93 12.34 -10.88
C LEU A 85 8.71 11.85 -12.11
N GLU A 86 8.05 11.84 -13.27
CA GLU A 86 8.68 11.45 -14.55
C GLU A 86 8.97 12.70 -15.39
N LEU A 87 10.24 12.93 -15.73
CA LEU A 87 10.75 14.09 -16.48
C LEU A 87 11.61 13.67 -17.69
N SER A 88 11.51 12.42 -18.13
CA SER A 88 12.33 11.89 -19.22
C SER A 88 12.16 12.68 -20.53
N GLY A 89 13.22 12.93 -21.28
CA GLY A 89 13.12 13.57 -22.60
C GLY A 89 12.66 15.02 -22.51
N ASN A 90 13.35 15.81 -21.70
CA ASN A 90 13.20 17.26 -21.55
C ASN A 90 14.56 17.96 -21.81
N ALA A 91 14.68 19.25 -21.48
CA ALA A 91 15.91 20.04 -21.65
C ALA A 91 16.49 20.52 -20.31
N LEU A 92 16.32 19.74 -19.24
CA LEU A 92 16.78 20.08 -17.89
C LEU A 92 18.30 19.88 -17.75
N SER A 93 18.98 20.83 -17.09
CA SER A 93 20.40 20.73 -16.72
C SER A 93 20.65 20.80 -15.22
N SER A 94 19.63 21.17 -14.44
CA SER A 94 19.66 21.19 -12.98
C SER A 94 18.25 20.94 -12.43
N LEU A 95 18.17 20.50 -11.16
CA LEU A 95 16.91 20.15 -10.53
C LEU A 95 16.83 20.71 -9.11
N ASP A 96 15.81 21.53 -8.85
CA ASP A 96 15.46 22.01 -7.50
C ASP A 96 14.15 21.39 -7.04
N VAL A 97 14.26 20.35 -6.21
CA VAL A 97 13.16 19.55 -5.66
C VAL A 97 13.08 19.63 -4.13
N THR A 98 13.69 20.65 -3.52
CA THR A 98 13.77 20.91 -2.06
C THR A 98 12.44 20.78 -1.30
N LYS A 99 11.30 20.97 -1.97
CA LYS A 99 9.95 20.98 -1.35
C LYS A 99 9.08 19.77 -1.71
N LEU A 100 9.68 18.66 -2.15
CA LEU A 100 8.97 17.41 -2.48
C LEU A 100 9.40 16.27 -1.53
N PRO A 101 9.07 16.33 -0.22
CA PRO A 101 9.63 15.42 0.79
C PRO A 101 9.22 13.96 0.65
N ALA A 102 8.12 13.67 -0.06
CA ALA A 102 7.59 12.32 -0.27
C ALA A 102 8.09 11.65 -1.56
N LEU A 103 8.95 12.32 -2.34
CA LEU A 103 9.37 11.81 -3.65
C LEU A 103 10.18 10.53 -3.49
N ALA A 104 9.68 9.43 -4.04
CA ALA A 104 10.24 8.09 -3.93
C ALA A 104 10.84 7.60 -5.27
N SER A 105 10.30 8.05 -6.39
CA SER A 105 10.80 7.72 -7.73
C SER A 105 10.93 8.96 -8.60
N LEU A 106 12.12 9.16 -9.18
CA LEU A 106 12.46 10.27 -10.05
C LEU A 106 13.10 9.75 -11.34
N ASP A 107 12.52 10.12 -12.47
CA ASP A 107 13.11 9.85 -13.79
C ASP A 107 13.51 11.17 -14.45
N ILE A 108 14.81 11.36 -14.65
CA ILE A 108 15.43 12.50 -15.34
C ILE A 108 16.19 12.04 -16.58
N SER A 109 15.87 10.86 -17.13
CA SER A 109 16.56 10.32 -18.30
C SER A 109 16.41 11.22 -19.55
N LYS A 110 17.33 11.14 -20.50
CA LYS A 110 17.32 11.92 -21.76
C LYS A 110 17.18 13.43 -21.53
N ASN A 111 17.96 13.98 -20.62
CA ASN A 111 18.07 15.41 -20.33
C ASN A 111 19.52 15.89 -20.58
N LYS A 112 19.94 17.01 -19.97
CA LYS A 112 21.26 17.64 -20.16
C LYS A 112 22.04 17.77 -18.84
N PHE A 113 21.90 16.81 -17.93
CA PHE A 113 22.65 16.82 -16.67
C PHE A 113 24.12 16.44 -16.91
N GLU A 114 25.04 17.33 -16.56
CA GLU A 114 26.50 17.06 -16.56
C GLU A 114 26.99 16.52 -15.22
N THR A 115 26.29 16.88 -14.14
CA THR A 115 26.52 16.35 -12.78
C THR A 115 25.19 16.07 -12.12
N LEU A 116 25.15 15.10 -11.19
CA LEU A 116 23.97 14.85 -10.38
C LEU A 116 23.89 15.82 -9.18
N ALA A 117 24.34 17.07 -9.30
CA ALA A 117 24.28 18.01 -8.18
C ALA A 117 22.82 18.40 -7.87
N GLY A 118 22.42 18.31 -6.60
CA GLY A 118 21.05 18.62 -6.18
C GLY A 118 20.86 18.54 -4.66
N PRO A 119 19.70 18.97 -4.16
CA PRO A 119 19.36 19.00 -2.73
C PRO A 119 18.95 17.62 -2.19
N TRP A 120 19.73 16.58 -2.48
CA TRP A 120 19.34 15.18 -2.21
C TRP A 120 19.21 14.83 -0.74
N GLN A 121 19.96 15.52 0.13
CA GLN A 121 19.90 15.38 1.59
C GLN A 121 18.49 15.66 2.15
N GLU A 122 17.67 16.44 1.42
CA GLU A 122 16.31 16.75 1.84
C GLU A 122 15.30 15.67 1.42
N MET A 123 15.66 14.79 0.46
CA MET A 123 14.81 13.78 -0.18
C MET A 123 14.95 12.39 0.48
N ALA A 124 14.51 12.28 1.73
CA ALA A 124 14.65 11.05 2.53
C ALA A 124 13.87 9.83 1.99
N ALA A 125 12.94 10.02 1.05
CA ALA A 125 12.13 8.96 0.48
C ALA A 125 12.63 8.44 -0.87
N LEU A 126 13.60 9.11 -1.51
CA LEU A 126 14.00 8.82 -2.90
C LEU A 126 14.70 7.46 -2.99
N ALA A 127 14.00 6.47 -3.53
CA ALA A 127 14.43 5.09 -3.63
C ALA A 127 14.86 4.69 -5.05
N SER A 128 14.36 5.38 -6.07
CA SER A 128 14.68 5.12 -7.48
C SER A 128 15.03 6.39 -8.22
N LEU A 129 16.17 6.40 -8.91
CA LEU A 129 16.62 7.48 -9.79
C LEU A 129 17.02 6.92 -11.15
N ASP A 130 16.40 7.41 -12.22
CA ASP A 130 16.87 7.15 -13.58
C ASP A 130 17.50 8.42 -14.17
N ALA A 131 18.80 8.37 -14.46
CA ALA A 131 19.60 9.41 -15.07
C ALA A 131 20.17 9.01 -16.44
N SER A 132 19.63 7.96 -17.08
CA SER A 132 20.08 7.44 -18.37
C SER A 132 20.05 8.49 -19.49
N GLY A 133 21.00 8.47 -20.43
CA GLY A 133 21.02 9.39 -21.57
C GLY A 133 21.23 10.87 -21.21
N ASN A 134 21.99 11.15 -20.15
CA ASN A 134 22.45 12.49 -19.76
C ASN A 134 23.93 12.70 -20.15
N ALA A 135 24.46 13.90 -19.92
CA ALA A 135 25.84 14.28 -20.27
C ALA A 135 26.85 14.01 -19.14
N LEU A 136 26.69 12.92 -18.39
CA LEU A 136 27.60 12.53 -17.30
C LEU A 136 28.91 11.98 -17.91
N ALA A 137 30.00 12.75 -17.83
CA ALA A 137 31.26 12.43 -18.50
C ALA A 137 32.42 12.01 -17.56
N GLU A 138 32.34 12.35 -16.27
CA GLU A 138 33.39 12.05 -15.28
C GLU A 138 32.83 11.34 -14.05
N VAL A 139 33.64 10.50 -13.39
CA VAL A 139 33.24 9.76 -12.19
C VAL A 139 32.80 10.71 -11.06
N LYS A 140 33.43 11.89 -10.98
CA LYS A 140 33.06 12.96 -10.03
C LYS A 140 31.62 13.45 -10.19
N ALA A 141 31.04 13.31 -11.38
CA ALA A 141 29.65 13.66 -11.63
C ALA A 141 28.65 12.79 -10.83
N LEU A 142 29.09 11.61 -10.36
CA LEU A 142 28.33 10.65 -9.57
C LEU A 142 28.53 10.79 -8.05
N GLU A 143 29.50 11.57 -7.57
CA GLU A 143 29.71 11.84 -6.14
C GLU A 143 28.42 12.22 -5.37
N PRO A 144 27.48 13.01 -5.95
CA PRO A 144 26.23 13.33 -5.27
C PRO A 144 25.33 12.13 -4.93
N LEU A 145 25.54 10.94 -5.52
CA LEU A 145 24.83 9.70 -5.16
C LEU A 145 25.04 9.32 -3.69
N GLN A 146 26.19 9.66 -3.11
CA GLN A 146 26.47 9.46 -1.68
C GLN A 146 25.46 10.19 -0.78
N GLN A 147 24.85 11.27 -1.26
CA GLN A 147 23.90 12.08 -0.52
C GLN A 147 22.47 11.51 -0.55
N MET A 148 22.21 10.49 -1.40
CA MET A 148 20.89 9.87 -1.58
C MET A 148 20.75 8.62 -0.69
N GLU A 149 20.46 8.83 0.60
CA GLU A 149 20.48 7.77 1.62
C GLU A 149 19.42 6.67 1.47
N ALA A 150 18.34 6.92 0.74
CA ALA A 150 17.27 5.95 0.52
C ALA A 150 17.37 5.26 -0.85
N LEU A 151 18.36 5.63 -1.68
CA LEU A 151 18.46 5.14 -3.06
C LEU A 151 18.78 3.64 -3.08
N ARG A 152 17.96 2.89 -3.80
CA ARG A 152 18.06 1.45 -4.00
C ARG A 152 18.24 1.09 -5.47
N SER A 153 17.67 1.90 -6.36
CA SER A 153 17.73 1.71 -7.81
C SER A 153 18.32 2.93 -8.48
N PHE A 154 19.37 2.74 -9.26
CA PHE A 154 19.98 3.78 -10.09
C PHE A 154 20.15 3.29 -11.52
N ALA A 155 19.80 4.12 -12.49
CA ALA A 155 20.07 3.85 -13.89
C ALA A 155 20.82 5.03 -14.52
N MET A 156 21.82 4.75 -15.34
CA MET A 156 22.61 5.75 -16.05
C MET A 156 23.03 5.30 -17.46
N ALA A 157 22.29 4.36 -18.05
CA ALA A 157 22.58 3.79 -19.35
C ALA A 157 22.69 4.87 -20.45
N GLY A 158 23.67 4.77 -21.34
CA GLY A 158 23.86 5.71 -22.45
C GLY A 158 24.38 7.09 -22.03
N CYS A 159 25.09 7.19 -20.90
CA CYS A 159 25.87 8.38 -20.54
C CYS A 159 27.33 8.23 -21.05
N PRO A 160 28.03 9.34 -21.39
CA PRO A 160 29.43 9.30 -21.88
C PRO A 160 30.42 8.57 -20.97
N LEU A 161 30.13 8.49 -19.67
CA LEU A 161 30.92 7.73 -18.70
C LEU A 161 31.04 6.23 -19.04
N GLU A 162 30.06 5.66 -19.77
CA GLU A 162 30.09 4.24 -20.20
C GLU A 162 31.18 3.92 -21.22
N GLU A 163 31.68 4.93 -21.94
CA GLU A 163 32.67 4.76 -23.00
C GLU A 163 34.13 4.84 -22.50
N GLN A 164 34.37 5.11 -21.20
CA GLN A 164 35.72 5.21 -20.65
C GLN A 164 36.39 3.84 -20.49
N GLU A 165 37.44 3.60 -21.28
CA GLU A 165 38.21 2.35 -21.24
C GLU A 165 38.90 2.12 -19.88
N GLY A 166 38.74 0.91 -19.32
CA GLY A 166 39.42 0.48 -18.10
C GLY A 166 38.70 0.79 -16.79
N LEU A 167 37.55 1.47 -16.82
CA LEU A 167 36.76 1.79 -15.64
C LEU A 167 35.64 0.75 -15.43
N ASN A 168 35.62 0.05 -14.30
CA ASN A 168 34.49 -0.81 -13.95
C ASN A 168 33.39 0.04 -13.30
N LEU A 169 32.55 0.64 -14.14
CA LEU A 169 31.51 1.60 -13.73
C LEU A 169 30.54 1.04 -12.70
N ARG A 170 30.20 -0.25 -12.78
CA ARG A 170 29.33 -0.89 -11.78
C ARG A 170 29.97 -0.85 -10.40
N LEU A 171 31.26 -1.18 -10.31
CA LEU A 171 32.00 -1.08 -9.04
C LEU A 171 32.11 0.37 -8.59
N GLU A 172 32.40 1.33 -9.48
CA GLU A 172 32.49 2.76 -9.11
C GLU A 172 31.15 3.31 -8.58
N ILE A 173 30.03 2.95 -9.20
CA ILE A 173 28.69 3.32 -8.71
C ILE A 173 28.45 2.71 -7.32
N LEU A 174 28.81 1.44 -7.12
CA LEU A 174 28.66 0.74 -5.85
C LEU A 174 29.56 1.31 -4.74
N ILE A 175 30.72 1.85 -5.10
CA ILE A 175 31.61 2.59 -4.19
C ILE A 175 30.92 3.86 -3.67
N PHE A 176 30.20 4.60 -4.52
CA PHE A 176 29.43 5.77 -4.06
C PHE A 176 28.18 5.39 -3.27
N ARG A 177 27.49 4.32 -3.65
CA ARG A 177 26.27 3.87 -2.96
C ARG A 177 26.02 2.38 -3.16
N THR A 178 25.76 1.65 -2.09
CA THR A 178 25.30 0.26 -2.17
C THR A 178 23.85 0.22 -2.67
N LEU A 179 23.71 -0.13 -3.94
CA LEU A 179 22.42 -0.22 -4.62
C LEU A 179 21.94 -1.67 -4.71
N GLN A 180 20.63 -1.83 -4.76
CA GLN A 180 19.98 -3.12 -5.03
C GLN A 180 19.87 -3.37 -6.53
N MET A 181 19.65 -2.31 -7.31
CA MET A 181 19.47 -2.37 -8.76
C MET A 181 20.36 -1.32 -9.44
N ILE A 182 21.11 -1.73 -10.47
CA ILE A 182 21.87 -0.83 -11.35
C ILE A 182 21.46 -1.09 -12.79
N ASN A 183 21.05 -0.05 -13.52
CA ASN A 183 20.61 -0.16 -14.93
C ASN A 183 19.52 -1.22 -15.17
N GLY A 184 18.68 -1.50 -14.16
CA GLY A 184 17.61 -2.51 -14.23
C GLY A 184 18.04 -3.94 -13.88
N GLU A 185 19.32 -4.17 -13.57
CA GLU A 185 19.85 -5.47 -13.13
C GLU A 185 20.05 -5.50 -11.62
N GLU A 186 19.75 -6.64 -10.98
CA GLU A 186 19.99 -6.83 -9.56
C GLU A 186 21.50 -6.92 -9.30
N VAL A 187 21.97 -6.19 -8.28
CA VAL A 187 23.37 -6.24 -7.87
C VAL A 187 23.52 -7.42 -6.89
N PRO A 188 24.25 -8.48 -7.25
CA PRO A 188 24.47 -9.62 -6.35
C PRO A 188 25.31 -9.18 -5.13
N PRO A 189 25.18 -9.86 -3.98
CA PRO A 189 25.94 -9.53 -2.77
C PRO A 189 27.47 -9.57 -3.02
N GLU A 190 27.94 -10.51 -3.83
CA GLU A 190 29.37 -10.64 -4.19
C GLU A 190 29.93 -9.36 -4.85
N GLU A 191 29.19 -8.71 -5.77
CA GLU A 191 29.62 -7.45 -6.40
C GLU A 191 29.66 -6.29 -5.39
N ARG A 192 28.81 -6.32 -4.36
CA ARG A 192 28.80 -5.30 -3.29
C ARG A 192 30.01 -5.47 -2.39
N ASP A 193 30.35 -6.71 -2.06
CA ASP A 193 31.51 -7.07 -1.25
C ASP A 193 32.81 -6.73 -2.01
N GLU A 194 32.87 -7.00 -3.32
CA GLU A 194 33.98 -6.61 -4.18
C GLU A 194 34.17 -5.09 -4.27
N ALA A 195 33.09 -4.32 -4.43
CA ALA A 195 33.15 -2.86 -4.45
C ALA A 195 33.62 -2.28 -3.11
N GLN A 196 33.17 -2.87 -1.99
CA GLN A 196 33.61 -2.50 -0.65
C GLN A 196 35.10 -2.81 -0.43
N ALA A 197 35.54 -4.01 -0.79
CA ALA A 197 36.95 -4.41 -0.69
C ALA A 197 37.86 -3.51 -1.56
N LEU A 198 37.40 -3.13 -2.77
CA LEU A 198 38.11 -2.20 -3.63
C LEU A 198 38.17 -0.78 -3.03
N HIS A 199 37.10 -0.33 -2.38
CA HIS A 199 37.07 0.96 -1.68
C HIS A 199 38.00 0.99 -0.47
N GLU A 200 37.98 -0.06 0.36
CA GLU A 200 38.87 -0.20 1.53
C GLU A 200 40.33 -0.20 1.09
N LYS A 201 40.67 -0.95 0.05
CA LYS A 201 42.03 -0.96 -0.51
C LYS A 201 42.48 0.43 -0.99
N ARG A 202 41.60 1.18 -1.65
CA ARG A 202 41.91 2.56 -2.10
C ARG A 202 42.14 3.50 -0.92
N LEU A 203 41.36 3.38 0.15
CA LEU A 203 41.52 4.16 1.37
C LEU A 203 42.83 3.82 2.11
N GLU A 204 43.22 2.55 2.13
CA GLU A 204 44.52 2.12 2.69
C GLU A 204 45.69 2.69 1.89
N GLU A 205 45.64 2.62 0.56
CA GLU A 205 46.66 3.21 -0.33
C GLU A 205 46.74 4.74 -0.21
N GLU A 206 45.64 5.42 0.11
CA GLU A 206 45.60 6.87 0.34
C GLU A 206 46.14 7.25 1.73
N ALA A 207 45.77 6.49 2.77
CA ALA A 207 46.29 6.67 4.13
C ALA A 207 47.80 6.39 4.23
N GLU A 208 48.32 5.39 3.51
CA GLU A 208 49.76 5.13 3.43
C GLU A 208 50.51 6.30 2.77
N ARG A 209 49.95 6.89 1.72
CA ARG A 209 50.53 8.08 1.07
C ARG A 209 50.58 9.27 2.02
N LEU A 210 49.50 9.54 2.77
CA LEU A 210 49.45 10.63 3.75
C LEU A 210 50.45 10.41 4.90
N ARG A 211 50.61 9.17 5.39
CA ARG A 211 51.63 8.82 6.39
C ARG A 211 53.04 9.08 5.88
N GLN A 212 53.34 8.68 4.64
CA GLN A 212 54.64 8.94 4.02
C GLN A 212 54.89 10.45 3.84
N GLU A 213 53.88 11.24 3.48
CA GLU A 213 54.00 12.71 3.40
C GLU A 213 54.22 13.36 4.78
N GLU A 214 53.53 12.88 5.82
CA GLU A 214 53.67 13.38 7.18
C GLU A 214 55.03 13.00 7.81
N GLU A 215 55.50 11.77 7.59
CA GLU A 215 56.85 11.32 7.95
C GLU A 215 57.93 12.15 7.22
N ALA A 216 57.73 12.45 5.92
CA ALA A 216 58.63 13.32 5.17
C ALA A 216 58.62 14.76 5.72
N ARG A 217 57.45 15.27 6.16
CA ARG A 217 57.32 16.59 6.78
C ARG A 217 58.00 16.65 8.13
N LEU A 218 57.84 15.63 8.97
CA LEU A 218 58.48 15.51 10.29
C LEU A 218 60.00 15.34 10.17
N ALA A 219 60.48 14.55 9.21
CA ALA A 219 61.90 14.42 8.90
C ALA A 219 62.52 15.75 8.42
N ALA A 220 61.77 16.54 7.63
CA ALA A 220 62.18 17.89 7.25
C ALA A 220 62.19 18.88 8.44
N GLU A 221 61.30 18.69 9.42
CA GLU A 221 61.21 19.50 10.64
C GLU A 221 62.30 19.15 11.67
N GLU A 222 62.70 17.87 11.77
CA GLU A 222 63.83 17.41 12.59
C GLU A 222 65.17 17.87 11.99
N ALA A 223 65.34 17.79 10.67
CA ALA A 223 66.48 18.37 9.99
C ALA A 223 66.60 19.90 10.22
N ALA A 224 65.47 20.60 10.41
CA ALA A 224 65.44 22.02 10.77
C ALA A 224 65.75 22.29 12.26
N LYS A 225 65.51 21.33 13.17
CA LYS A 225 65.78 21.45 14.61
C LYS A 225 67.23 21.08 14.98
N GLU A 226 67.84 20.10 14.30
CA GLU A 226 69.25 19.74 14.52
C GLU A 226 70.24 20.78 13.96
N GLY A 227 69.82 21.60 12.99
CA GLY A 227 70.64 22.68 12.42
C GLY A 227 70.88 23.90 13.32
N SER A 228 70.29 23.97 14.53
CA SER A 228 70.26 25.20 15.34
C SER A 228 71.25 25.26 16.52
N ALA A 229 72.21 24.33 16.64
CA ALA A 229 73.15 24.31 17.77
C ALA A 229 74.60 24.75 17.48
N ASN A 230 74.96 25.16 16.26
CA ASN A 230 76.28 25.74 16.00
C ASN A 230 76.22 26.79 14.90
N LEU A 231 76.31 28.08 15.29
CA LEU A 231 77.24 29.08 14.76
C LEU A 231 76.82 30.51 15.16
N ARG A 232 77.78 31.21 15.79
CA ARG A 232 77.73 32.64 16.10
C ARG A 232 77.59 33.48 14.82
N LYS A 233 76.67 34.46 14.83
CA LYS A 233 76.60 35.65 13.95
C LYS A 233 77.78 36.64 14.27
N PRO A 234 78.03 37.77 13.56
CA PRO A 234 77.51 38.30 12.27
C PRO A 234 78.50 39.07 11.30
N ARG A 235 78.14 39.14 9.99
CA ARG A 235 78.05 40.30 9.04
C ARG A 235 79.30 41.17 8.68
N PRO A 236 79.29 42.03 7.63
CA PRO A 236 78.29 42.25 6.54
C PRO A 236 78.87 42.35 5.11
N GLY A 237 78.00 42.11 4.11
CA GLY A 237 77.90 42.95 2.91
C GLY A 237 78.80 42.60 1.73
N ALA A 238 78.19 42.15 0.63
CA ALA A 238 77.85 43.04 -0.49
C ALA A 238 77.32 42.22 -1.69
N ARG A 239 76.11 42.59 -2.10
CA ARG A 239 75.56 42.75 -3.45
C ARG A 239 76.12 41.91 -4.61
N LEU A 240 75.15 41.26 -5.27
CA LEU A 240 74.90 41.17 -6.72
C LEU A 240 76.08 41.27 -7.68
N GLY A 241 76.09 40.31 -8.60
CA GLY A 241 77.01 40.23 -9.72
C GLY A 241 77.20 41.54 -10.48
N SER A 242 78.42 41.70 -10.96
CA SER A 242 78.73 42.53 -12.12
C SER A 242 79.86 41.86 -12.88
N GLU A 243 79.66 41.79 -14.18
CA GLU A 243 80.67 41.53 -15.20
C GLU A 243 81.96 42.30 -14.90
N VAL A 244 83.11 41.63 -15.01
CA VAL A 244 84.40 42.32 -15.03
C VAL A 244 84.71 42.71 -16.47
N ASP A 245 84.21 43.90 -16.77
CA ASP A 245 84.69 44.94 -17.66
C ASP A 245 86.11 44.75 -18.26
N LEU A 246 86.16 44.31 -19.53
CA LEU A 246 87.37 44.35 -20.38
C LEU A 246 87.88 45.78 -20.62
N GLU A 247 87.11 46.85 -20.35
CA GLU A 247 87.55 48.23 -20.55
C GLU A 247 88.50 48.73 -19.43
N GLY A 248 88.48 48.11 -18.25
CA GLY A 248 89.40 48.43 -17.15
C GLY A 248 90.87 48.14 -17.50
N TYR A 249 91.11 47.04 -18.21
CA TYR A 249 92.44 46.67 -18.72
C TYR A 249 92.91 47.59 -19.85
N GLN A 250 91.98 48.03 -20.72
CA GLN A 250 92.27 48.99 -21.79
C GLN A 250 92.49 50.43 -21.27
N ARG A 251 91.91 50.80 -20.11
CA ARG A 251 92.19 52.08 -19.41
C ARG A 251 93.56 52.09 -18.73
N ALA A 252 94.00 50.99 -18.12
CA ALA A 252 95.35 50.86 -17.57
C ALA A 252 96.43 50.89 -18.67
N TRP A 253 96.11 50.36 -19.85
CA TRP A 253 96.96 50.38 -21.04
C TRP A 253 97.11 51.78 -21.68
N ARG A 254 96.03 52.59 -21.70
CA ARG A 254 96.06 53.99 -22.16
C ARG A 254 96.78 54.94 -21.19
N LEU A 255 96.74 54.66 -19.88
CA LEU A 255 97.38 55.49 -18.85
C LEU A 255 98.89 55.26 -18.70
N ARG A 256 99.46 54.28 -19.42
CA ARG A 256 100.90 53.99 -19.41
C ARG A 256 101.61 54.15 -20.77
N HIS A 257 100.97 54.81 -21.73
CA HIS A 257 101.58 55.22 -22.99
C HIS A 257 101.91 56.73 -23.03
N SER A 258 102.97 57.11 -22.32
CA SER A 258 103.92 58.17 -22.72
C SER A 258 105.13 58.03 -21.76
N ALA A 259 106.33 57.58 -22.12
CA ALA A 259 107.01 57.46 -23.39
C ALA A 259 108.03 56.29 -23.34
N ASP A 260 108.60 55.98 -24.51
CA ASP A 260 109.67 55.01 -24.86
C ASP A 260 109.25 53.59 -25.32
N ASP A 261 109.43 53.41 -26.64
CA ASP A 261 108.72 52.48 -27.53
C ASP A 261 109.58 51.25 -27.93
N GLY A 262 110.60 50.91 -27.12
CA GLY A 262 111.59 49.86 -27.42
C GLY A 262 111.42 48.55 -26.62
N LEU A 263 111.31 48.63 -25.29
CA LEU A 263 111.20 47.48 -24.39
C LEU A 263 109.81 46.80 -24.43
N MET A 264 108.78 47.55 -24.83
CA MET A 264 107.40 47.09 -24.85
C MET A 264 107.16 46.01 -25.93
N ARG A 265 107.80 46.11 -27.11
CA ARG A 265 107.65 45.10 -28.18
C ARG A 265 108.29 43.75 -27.82
N GLN A 266 109.32 43.78 -26.96
CA GLN A 266 109.98 42.57 -26.47
C GLN A 266 109.21 41.92 -25.32
N ALA A 267 108.66 42.71 -24.40
CA ALA A 267 107.77 42.22 -23.34
C ALA A 267 106.44 41.67 -23.87
N ILE A 268 105.86 42.29 -24.92
CA ILE A 268 104.63 41.81 -25.56
C ILE A 268 104.84 40.45 -26.24
N ARG A 269 106.02 40.20 -26.86
CA ARG A 269 106.33 38.87 -27.40
C ARG A 269 106.50 37.82 -26.30
N VAL A 270 107.15 38.15 -25.19
CA VAL A 270 107.34 37.20 -24.08
C VAL A 270 105.99 36.86 -23.42
N CYS A 271 105.10 37.83 -23.22
CA CYS A 271 103.76 37.57 -22.65
C CYS A 271 102.82 36.85 -23.62
N GLN A 272 102.96 37.02 -24.94
CA GLN A 272 102.16 36.28 -25.93
C GLN A 272 102.57 34.80 -26.03
N VAL A 273 103.87 34.50 -25.95
CA VAL A 273 104.38 33.10 -25.96
C VAL A 273 103.92 32.33 -24.71
N PHE A 274 103.95 32.94 -23.53
CA PHE A 274 103.49 32.28 -22.29
C PHE A 274 101.96 32.10 -22.21
N GLY A 275 101.17 32.89 -22.94
CA GLY A 275 99.71 32.79 -22.92
C GLY A 275 99.17 31.55 -23.65
N GLU A 276 99.80 31.16 -24.75
CA GLU A 276 99.41 29.97 -25.51
C GLU A 276 99.82 28.67 -24.79
N GLU A 277 101.02 28.62 -24.21
CA GLU A 277 101.50 27.43 -23.45
C GLU A 277 100.74 27.21 -22.12
N LEU A 278 100.28 28.28 -21.45
CA LEU A 278 99.44 28.14 -20.24
C LEU A 278 98.03 27.61 -20.55
N ALA A 279 97.47 27.97 -21.71
CA ALA A 279 96.17 27.46 -22.14
C ALA A 279 96.22 25.96 -22.51
N GLU A 280 97.35 25.50 -23.07
CA GLU A 280 97.60 24.08 -23.35
C GLU A 280 97.85 23.27 -22.06
N MET A 281 98.63 23.81 -21.11
CA MET A 281 98.87 23.18 -19.80
C MET A 281 97.59 23.03 -18.96
N GLN A 282 96.67 23.99 -19.05
CA GLN A 282 95.39 23.95 -18.34
C GLN A 282 94.49 22.80 -18.82
N LYS A 283 94.66 22.37 -20.07
CA LYS A 283 93.88 21.28 -20.66
C LYS A 283 94.47 19.91 -20.35
N ASN A 284 95.80 19.82 -20.24
CA ASN A 284 96.50 18.52 -20.19
C ASN A 284 97.02 18.14 -18.79
N GLN A 285 97.43 19.08 -17.93
CA GLN A 285 97.93 18.79 -16.57
C GLN A 285 97.61 19.95 -15.59
N PRO A 286 96.40 19.99 -15.00
CA PRO A 286 95.95 21.11 -14.17
C PRO A 286 96.75 21.28 -12.87
N ALA A 287 97.37 20.22 -12.37
CA ALA A 287 98.20 20.25 -11.16
C ALA A 287 99.48 21.08 -11.34
N LEU A 288 100.04 21.12 -12.54
CA LEU A 288 101.23 21.92 -12.88
C LEU A 288 100.89 23.42 -12.97
N LEU A 289 99.62 23.74 -13.24
CA LEU A 289 99.13 25.11 -13.34
C LEU A 289 99.15 25.84 -11.99
N ASP A 290 98.84 25.15 -10.89
CA ASP A 290 98.86 25.72 -9.54
C ASP A 290 100.28 25.91 -9.00
N VAL A 291 101.21 25.01 -9.36
CA VAL A 291 102.64 25.17 -9.06
C VAL A 291 103.23 26.32 -9.85
N ALA A 292 102.89 26.45 -11.14
CA ALA A 292 103.30 27.58 -11.96
C ALA A 292 102.76 28.91 -11.40
N ARG A 293 101.49 28.97 -11.01
CA ARG A 293 100.84 30.16 -10.39
C ARG A 293 101.51 30.62 -9.10
N THR A 294 102.09 29.71 -8.33
CA THR A 294 102.79 30.02 -7.07
C THR A 294 104.26 30.37 -7.28
N TYR A 295 104.90 29.83 -8.31
CA TYR A 295 106.33 30.05 -8.59
C TYR A 295 106.59 31.28 -9.50
N PHE A 296 105.67 31.64 -10.40
CA PHE A 296 105.78 32.83 -11.26
C PHE A 296 105.98 34.15 -10.50
N PRO A 297 105.25 34.44 -9.39
CA PRO A 297 105.51 35.61 -8.58
C PRO A 297 106.95 35.67 -8.06
N HIS A 298 107.53 34.53 -7.70
CA HIS A 298 108.90 34.43 -7.18
C HIS A 298 109.95 34.79 -8.24
N LEU A 299 109.75 34.36 -9.50
CA LEU A 299 110.60 34.73 -10.63
C LEU A 299 110.52 36.24 -10.95
N THR A 300 109.32 36.82 -10.88
CA THR A 300 109.12 38.26 -11.18
C THR A 300 109.61 39.21 -10.07
N SER A 301 109.76 38.73 -8.84
CA SER A 301 110.26 39.50 -7.69
C SER A 301 111.78 39.37 -7.44
N SER A 302 112.48 38.55 -8.22
CA SER A 302 113.88 38.20 -7.98
C SER A 302 114.87 39.15 -8.70
N THR A 303 116.03 39.39 -8.08
CA THR A 303 117.11 40.18 -8.68
C THR A 303 117.83 39.40 -9.79
N TYR A 304 118.47 40.10 -10.73
CA TYR A 304 119.13 39.49 -11.89
C TYR A 304 120.18 38.41 -11.53
N GLU A 305 120.95 38.61 -10.46
CA GLU A 305 121.94 37.63 -9.97
C GLU A 305 121.30 36.36 -9.40
N ALA A 306 120.10 36.45 -8.81
CA ALA A 306 119.36 35.31 -8.29
C ALA A 306 118.71 34.50 -9.42
N LEU A 307 118.14 35.18 -10.42
CA LEU A 307 117.52 34.54 -11.58
C LEU A 307 118.54 33.75 -12.43
N ALA A 308 119.80 34.20 -12.46
CA ALA A 308 120.88 33.53 -13.18
C ALA A 308 121.33 32.21 -12.53
N ARG A 309 121.11 32.01 -11.22
CA ARG A 309 121.50 30.79 -10.47
C ARG A 309 120.35 29.79 -10.27
N GLU A 310 119.12 30.21 -10.54
CA GLU A 310 117.92 29.38 -10.36
C GLU A 310 117.88 28.07 -11.18
N PRO A 311 118.43 27.99 -12.42
CA PRO A 311 118.46 26.74 -13.17
C PRO A 311 119.28 25.64 -12.48
N ASP A 312 120.35 26.02 -11.78
CA ASP A 312 121.21 25.08 -11.07
C ASP A 312 120.57 24.63 -9.75
N ASN A 313 119.85 25.52 -9.05
CA ASN A 313 119.07 25.16 -7.86
C ASN A 313 117.94 24.17 -8.19
N LEU A 314 117.22 24.40 -9.29
CA LEU A 314 116.15 23.50 -9.75
C LEU A 314 116.69 22.13 -10.17
N ARG A 315 117.91 22.07 -10.72
CA ARG A 315 118.59 20.79 -11.01
C ARG A 315 118.91 20.02 -9.73
N VAL A 316 119.42 20.69 -8.70
CA VAL A 316 119.75 20.03 -7.42
C VAL A 316 118.49 19.52 -6.72
N GLU A 317 117.40 20.28 -6.72
CA GLU A 317 116.11 19.85 -6.16
C GLU A 317 115.49 18.71 -6.97
N LYS A 318 115.58 18.74 -8.31
CA LYS A 318 115.15 17.61 -9.15
C LYS A 318 115.92 16.33 -8.81
N ASP A 319 117.25 16.39 -8.75
CA ASP A 319 118.10 15.24 -8.45
C ASP A 319 117.85 14.70 -7.02
N ARG A 320 117.35 15.54 -6.11
CA ARG A 320 116.96 15.14 -4.76
C ARG A 320 115.59 14.45 -4.76
N CYS A 321 114.59 15.01 -5.43
CA CYS A 321 113.26 14.40 -5.55
C CYS A 321 113.31 13.06 -6.27
N GLU A 322 114.12 12.92 -7.32
CA GLU A 322 114.30 11.64 -8.03
C GLU A 322 114.89 10.56 -7.11
N ARG A 323 115.86 10.91 -6.26
CA ARG A 323 116.43 9.99 -5.26
C ARG A 323 115.45 9.61 -4.15
N GLU A 324 114.62 10.55 -3.69
CA GLU A 324 113.56 10.27 -2.71
C GLU A 324 112.46 9.37 -3.31
N MET A 325 112.08 9.59 -4.58
CA MET A 325 111.16 8.72 -5.30
C MET A 325 111.70 7.31 -5.50
N GLU A 326 112.97 7.18 -5.89
CA GLU A 326 113.62 5.86 -6.02
C GLU A 326 113.66 5.12 -4.67
N GLN A 327 113.94 5.80 -3.57
CA GLN A 327 113.89 5.19 -2.24
C GLN A 327 112.47 4.77 -1.83
N LEU A 328 111.45 5.59 -2.12
CA LEU A 328 110.05 5.25 -1.83
C LEU A 328 109.54 4.08 -2.68
N ALA A 329 109.93 4.01 -3.95
CA ALA A 329 109.61 2.91 -4.84
C ALA A 329 110.28 1.60 -4.40
N VAL A 330 111.55 1.66 -3.97
CA VAL A 330 112.29 0.49 -3.47
C VAL A 330 111.76 0.03 -2.09
N GLN A 331 111.37 0.95 -1.21
CA GLN A 331 110.82 0.60 0.11
C GLN A 331 109.42 -0.03 0.03
N ASN A 332 108.59 0.35 -0.95
CA ASN A 332 107.21 -0.12 -1.08
C ASN A 332 106.93 -0.99 -2.32
N TYR A 333 107.96 -1.55 -2.95
CA TYR A 333 107.79 -2.30 -4.21
C TYR A 333 106.86 -3.52 -4.09
N SER A 334 106.79 -4.15 -2.92
CA SER A 334 105.89 -5.28 -2.64
C SER A 334 104.41 -4.88 -2.68
N ALA A 335 104.06 -3.66 -2.27
CA ALA A 335 102.71 -3.14 -2.36
C ALA A 335 102.29 -2.86 -3.81
N PHE A 336 103.23 -2.42 -4.66
CA PHE A 336 102.98 -2.23 -6.10
C PHE A 336 102.79 -3.55 -6.85
N ILE A 337 103.58 -4.58 -6.52
CA ILE A 337 103.38 -5.93 -7.10
C ILE A 337 102.03 -6.51 -6.65
N GLY A 338 101.70 -6.43 -5.36
CA GLY A 338 100.40 -6.89 -4.85
C GLY A 338 99.20 -6.16 -5.47
N SER A 339 99.33 -4.85 -5.71
CA SER A 339 98.28 -4.09 -6.39
C SER A 339 98.15 -4.47 -7.87
N ALA A 340 99.24 -4.76 -8.57
CA ALA A 340 99.23 -5.22 -9.96
C ALA A 340 98.64 -6.64 -10.10
N GLU A 341 98.93 -7.56 -9.17
CA GLU A 341 98.34 -8.90 -9.14
C GLU A 341 96.83 -8.86 -8.90
N VAL A 342 96.37 -8.03 -7.96
CA VAL A 342 94.93 -7.81 -7.71
C VAL A 342 94.25 -7.17 -8.93
N MET A 343 94.89 -6.18 -9.56
CA MET A 343 94.34 -5.52 -10.74
C MET A 343 94.23 -6.47 -11.95
N GLN A 344 95.15 -7.44 -12.05
CA GLN A 344 95.08 -8.49 -13.06
C GLN A 344 93.95 -9.49 -12.77
N GLY A 345 93.72 -9.85 -11.51
CA GLY A 345 92.56 -10.66 -11.09
C GLY A 345 91.23 -9.97 -11.40
N VAL A 346 91.10 -8.69 -11.05
CA VAL A 346 89.91 -7.87 -11.36
C VAL A 346 89.66 -7.77 -12.87
N LYS A 347 90.72 -7.64 -13.67
CA LYS A 347 90.60 -7.59 -15.14
C LYS A 347 90.11 -8.91 -15.73
N GLN A 348 90.55 -10.05 -15.19
CA GLN A 348 90.10 -11.37 -15.61
C GLN A 348 88.62 -11.60 -15.24
N GLU A 349 88.21 -11.26 -14.03
CA GLU A 349 86.81 -11.28 -13.58
C GLU A 349 85.92 -10.42 -14.48
N LEU A 350 86.33 -9.18 -14.79
CA LEU A 350 85.59 -8.30 -15.71
C LEU A 350 85.47 -8.88 -17.12
N SER A 351 86.51 -9.54 -17.62
CA SER A 351 86.44 -10.21 -18.94
C SER A 351 85.53 -11.44 -18.94
N SER A 352 85.47 -12.17 -17.81
CA SER A 352 84.53 -13.26 -17.59
C SER A 352 83.09 -12.75 -17.54
N ILE A 353 82.83 -11.67 -16.81
CA ILE A 353 81.50 -11.05 -16.75
C ILE A 353 81.07 -10.56 -18.15
N GLN A 354 81.99 -9.97 -18.92
CA GLN A 354 81.70 -9.52 -20.28
C GLN A 354 81.36 -10.67 -21.23
N THR A 355 81.97 -11.84 -21.06
CA THR A 355 81.66 -13.04 -21.87
C THR A 355 80.32 -13.64 -21.48
N HIS A 356 80.03 -13.79 -20.19
CA HIS A 356 78.71 -14.25 -19.73
C HIS A 356 77.57 -13.30 -20.14
N LEU A 357 77.79 -11.98 -20.14
CA LEU A 357 76.80 -11.02 -20.63
C LEU A 357 76.51 -11.17 -22.13
N LYS A 358 77.50 -11.58 -22.94
CA LYS A 358 77.30 -11.86 -24.37
C LYS A 358 76.53 -13.16 -24.58
N GLU A 359 76.88 -14.23 -23.87
CA GLU A 359 76.13 -15.49 -23.95
C GLU A 359 74.67 -15.30 -23.50
N MET A 360 74.44 -14.47 -22.48
CA MET A 360 73.08 -14.12 -22.04
C MET A 360 72.31 -13.32 -23.11
N ALA A 361 72.99 -12.44 -23.84
CA ALA A 361 72.40 -11.71 -24.96
C ALA A 361 72.04 -12.63 -26.15
N GLU A 362 72.86 -13.64 -26.44
CA GLU A 362 72.59 -14.64 -27.49
C GLU A 362 71.40 -15.56 -27.14
N ILE A 363 71.16 -15.82 -25.86
CA ILE A 363 69.97 -16.58 -25.40
C ILE A 363 68.71 -15.70 -25.40
N LEU A 364 68.85 -14.38 -25.24
CA LEU A 364 67.74 -13.44 -25.20
C LEU A 364 67.02 -13.31 -26.56
N GLU A 365 67.73 -13.39 -27.68
CA GLU A 365 67.14 -13.28 -29.04
C GLU A 365 66.07 -14.35 -29.33
N PRO A 366 66.37 -15.67 -29.21
CA PRO A 366 65.36 -16.72 -29.40
C PRO A 366 64.20 -16.63 -28.41
N THR A 367 64.47 -16.20 -27.17
CA THR A 367 63.39 -16.00 -26.19
C THR A 367 62.50 -14.82 -26.59
N GLN A 368 63.02 -13.78 -27.20
CA GLN A 368 62.24 -12.63 -27.66
C GLN A 368 61.30 -12.99 -28.82
N ASP A 369 61.73 -13.86 -29.73
CA ASP A 369 60.88 -14.38 -30.80
C ASP A 369 59.73 -15.25 -30.26
N THR A 370 60.04 -16.16 -29.32
CA THR A 370 58.99 -16.99 -28.68
C THR A 370 58.01 -16.16 -27.84
N ILE A 371 58.47 -15.08 -27.20
CA ILE A 371 57.61 -14.13 -26.49
C ILE A 371 56.67 -13.41 -27.47
N SER A 372 57.17 -13.02 -28.65
CA SER A 372 56.37 -12.33 -29.67
C SER A 372 55.27 -13.25 -30.23
N GLU A 373 55.60 -14.51 -30.50
CA GLU A 373 54.63 -15.51 -30.98
C GLU A 373 53.58 -15.85 -29.90
N LEU A 374 54.00 -15.85 -28.63
CA LEU A 374 53.10 -16.03 -27.50
C LEU A 374 52.20 -14.80 -27.29
N GLN A 375 52.70 -13.59 -27.52
CA GLN A 375 51.91 -12.34 -27.49
C GLN A 375 50.81 -12.34 -28.56
N GLU A 376 51.10 -12.81 -29.78
CA GLU A 376 50.11 -12.87 -30.86
C GLU A 376 49.01 -13.90 -30.56
N LYS A 377 49.38 -15.09 -30.09
CA LYS A 377 48.41 -16.11 -29.64
C LYS A 377 47.63 -15.65 -28.41
N ALA A 378 48.27 -14.95 -27.48
CA ALA A 378 47.61 -14.35 -26.32
C ALA A 378 46.63 -13.24 -26.72
N ALA A 379 46.93 -12.44 -27.75
CA ALA A 379 46.03 -11.43 -28.29
C ALA A 379 44.78 -12.06 -28.93
N GLY A 380 44.94 -13.14 -29.70
CA GLY A 380 43.82 -13.91 -30.27
C GLY A 380 42.96 -14.60 -29.20
N LEU A 381 43.59 -15.14 -28.16
CA LEU A 381 42.89 -15.66 -26.98
C LEU A 381 42.18 -14.54 -26.20
N SER A 382 42.79 -13.36 -26.09
CA SER A 382 42.20 -12.20 -25.41
C SER A 382 40.96 -11.69 -26.14
N THR A 383 40.98 -11.60 -27.47
CA THR A 383 39.81 -11.22 -28.27
C THR A 383 38.69 -12.25 -28.16
N ARG A 384 39.01 -13.55 -28.26
CA ARG A 384 38.01 -14.61 -28.08
C ARG A 384 37.46 -14.64 -26.65
N ARG A 385 38.32 -14.42 -25.64
CA ARG A 385 37.91 -14.31 -24.24
C ARG A 385 37.10 -13.04 -23.99
N GLY A 386 37.36 -11.95 -24.71
CA GLY A 386 36.56 -10.73 -24.72
C GLY A 386 35.17 -10.97 -25.30
N ALA A 387 35.07 -11.64 -26.45
CA ALA A 387 33.78 -12.03 -27.03
C ALA A 387 33.00 -12.98 -26.11
N LEU A 388 33.67 -13.99 -25.52
CA LEU A 388 33.03 -14.89 -24.54
C LEU A 388 32.66 -14.16 -23.24
N ARG A 389 33.47 -13.21 -22.77
CA ARG A 389 33.12 -12.36 -21.63
C ARG A 389 31.94 -11.46 -21.94
N ASN A 390 31.81 -10.94 -23.17
CA ASN A 390 30.64 -10.16 -23.56
C ASN A 390 29.39 -11.04 -23.61
N VAL A 391 29.49 -12.26 -24.16
CA VAL A 391 28.37 -13.21 -24.13
C VAL A 391 28.04 -13.64 -22.69
N LEU A 392 29.04 -13.83 -21.83
CA LEU A 392 28.85 -14.16 -20.42
C LEU A 392 28.23 -13.00 -19.63
N ALA A 393 28.68 -11.77 -19.88
CA ALA A 393 28.16 -10.55 -19.26
C ALA A 393 26.72 -10.29 -19.68
N GLN A 394 26.39 -10.54 -20.95
CA GLN A 394 25.05 -10.39 -21.49
C GLN A 394 24.23 -11.69 -21.43
N HIS A 395 24.74 -12.72 -20.75
CA HIS A 395 24.09 -14.03 -20.69
C HIS A 395 22.70 -13.93 -20.08
N GLY A 396 22.56 -13.15 -19.00
CA GLY A 396 21.28 -12.91 -18.34
C GLY A 396 20.24 -12.36 -19.31
N GLN A 397 20.58 -11.29 -20.03
CA GLN A 397 19.69 -10.66 -21.00
C GLN A 397 19.32 -11.61 -22.17
N VAL A 398 20.27 -12.42 -22.65
CA VAL A 398 20.01 -13.42 -23.70
C VAL A 398 19.09 -14.53 -23.20
N VAL A 399 19.27 -14.99 -21.96
CA VAL A 399 18.40 -15.99 -21.33
C VAL A 399 16.99 -15.42 -21.13
N GLU A 400 16.87 -14.21 -20.59
CA GLU A 400 15.57 -13.54 -20.43
C GLU A 400 14.84 -13.46 -21.76
N LEU A 401 15.54 -13.07 -22.83
CA LEU A 401 14.95 -12.93 -24.17
C LEU A 401 14.51 -14.29 -24.77
N LEU A 402 15.20 -15.38 -24.44
CA LEU A 402 14.83 -16.75 -24.79
C LEU A 402 13.70 -17.31 -23.91
N GLU A 403 13.55 -16.83 -22.68
CA GLU A 403 12.51 -17.24 -21.73
C GLU A 403 11.18 -16.48 -21.92
N LEU A 404 11.19 -15.32 -22.61
CA LEU A 404 9.99 -14.52 -22.90
C LEU A 404 8.78 -15.34 -23.39
N PRO A 405 8.92 -16.32 -24.32
CA PRO A 405 7.78 -17.13 -24.76
C PRO A 405 7.23 -18.05 -23.65
N GLN A 406 8.11 -18.58 -22.78
CA GLN A 406 7.71 -19.43 -21.65
C GLN A 406 7.04 -18.62 -20.55
N LEU A 407 7.55 -17.41 -20.30
CA LEU A 407 6.99 -16.47 -19.35
C LEU A 407 5.60 -16.01 -19.83
N LEU A 408 5.46 -15.71 -21.12
CA LEU A 408 4.17 -15.37 -21.73
C LEU A 408 3.16 -16.52 -21.61
N ASP A 409 3.58 -17.76 -21.87
CA ASP A 409 2.75 -18.96 -21.67
C ASP A 409 2.33 -19.15 -20.20
N ALA A 410 3.24 -18.93 -19.25
CA ALA A 410 2.93 -18.97 -17.82
C ALA A 410 1.93 -17.88 -17.42
N CYS A 411 2.08 -16.65 -17.91
CA CYS A 411 1.13 -15.56 -17.66
C CYS A 411 -0.26 -15.88 -18.21
N VAL A 412 -0.34 -16.44 -19.43
CA VAL A 412 -1.62 -16.86 -20.04
C VAL A 412 -2.29 -17.96 -19.21
N ARG A 413 -1.55 -18.98 -18.77
CA ARG A 413 -2.09 -20.05 -17.91
C ARG A 413 -2.57 -19.55 -16.55
N ASN A 414 -1.85 -18.60 -15.95
CA ASN A 414 -2.18 -18.03 -14.65
C ASN A 414 -3.22 -16.90 -14.70
N GLN A 415 -3.80 -16.63 -15.87
CA GLN A 415 -4.81 -15.58 -16.09
C GLN A 415 -4.30 -14.16 -15.80
N MET A 416 -2.98 -13.95 -15.89
CA MET A 416 -2.30 -12.66 -15.77
C MET A 416 -2.31 -11.97 -17.14
N TYR A 417 -3.50 -11.56 -17.58
CA TYR A 417 -3.74 -11.09 -18.95
C TYR A 417 -3.20 -9.68 -19.23
N GLU A 418 -3.07 -8.84 -18.20
CA GLU A 418 -2.54 -7.48 -18.36
C GLU A 418 -1.03 -7.53 -18.57
N GLU A 419 -0.35 -8.34 -17.77
CA GLU A 419 1.07 -8.66 -17.88
C GLU A 419 1.38 -9.36 -19.22
N SER A 420 0.52 -10.31 -19.64
CA SER A 420 0.64 -10.96 -20.95
C SER A 420 0.56 -9.97 -22.12
N LEU A 421 -0.28 -8.93 -22.00
CA LEU A 421 -0.43 -7.89 -23.01
C LEU A 421 0.76 -6.93 -23.06
N GLU A 422 1.32 -6.57 -21.90
CA GLU A 422 2.54 -5.76 -21.81
C GLU A 422 3.73 -6.49 -22.43
N LEU A 423 3.90 -7.78 -22.13
CA LEU A 423 4.93 -8.63 -22.73
C LEU A 423 4.77 -8.77 -24.24
N LEU A 424 3.53 -8.92 -24.72
CA LEU A 424 3.25 -8.94 -26.16
C LEU A 424 3.59 -7.61 -26.84
N ALA A 425 3.30 -6.48 -26.19
CA ALA A 425 3.65 -5.16 -26.70
C ALA A 425 5.18 -4.95 -26.74
N PHE A 426 5.88 -5.38 -25.70
CA PHE A 426 7.34 -5.39 -25.64
C PHE A 426 7.96 -6.27 -26.73
N CYS A 427 7.47 -7.49 -26.92
CA CYS A 427 7.95 -8.37 -27.99
C CYS A 427 7.70 -7.74 -29.37
N HIS A 428 6.56 -7.06 -29.56
CA HIS A 428 6.24 -6.41 -30.82
C HIS A 428 7.17 -5.22 -31.11
N SER A 429 7.47 -4.38 -30.11
CA SER A 429 8.39 -3.24 -30.28
C SER A 429 9.82 -3.71 -30.53
N LEU A 430 10.27 -4.76 -29.83
CA LEU A 430 11.59 -5.36 -30.02
C LEU A 430 11.76 -5.96 -31.43
N LEU A 431 10.77 -6.73 -31.88
CA LEU A 431 10.79 -7.30 -33.24
C LEU A 431 10.70 -6.22 -34.32
N GLN A 432 9.91 -5.15 -34.11
CA GLN A 432 9.79 -4.05 -35.06
C GLN A 432 11.06 -3.20 -35.15
N ALA A 433 11.73 -2.94 -34.02
CA ALA A 433 13.00 -2.24 -33.99
C ALA A 433 14.11 -3.04 -34.68
N HIS A 434 14.04 -4.37 -34.63
CA HIS A 434 14.98 -5.26 -35.30
C HIS A 434 14.69 -5.41 -36.80
N ASP A 435 13.42 -5.61 -37.19
CA ASP A 435 12.99 -5.67 -38.60
C ASP A 435 13.38 -4.37 -39.35
N ALA A 436 13.48 -3.23 -38.65
CA ALA A 436 13.94 -1.96 -39.21
C ALA A 436 15.46 -1.88 -39.46
N ARG A 437 16.28 -2.72 -38.80
CA ARG A 437 17.75 -2.75 -38.95
C ARG A 437 18.22 -3.67 -40.09
N GLY A 438 17.34 -4.52 -40.62
CA GLY A 438 17.60 -5.32 -41.83
C GLY A 438 18.55 -6.52 -41.66
N GLU A 439 18.94 -6.86 -40.42
CA GLU A 439 19.75 -8.04 -40.13
C GLU A 439 18.83 -9.22 -39.77
N GLU A 440 19.00 -10.39 -40.40
CA GLU A 440 18.21 -11.58 -40.07
C GLU A 440 18.92 -12.44 -39.02
N ILE A 441 18.48 -12.36 -37.76
CA ILE A 441 18.92 -13.24 -36.68
C ILE A 441 17.93 -14.41 -36.54
N GLY A 442 18.40 -15.63 -36.79
CA GLY A 442 17.56 -16.85 -36.77
C GLY A 442 16.86 -17.16 -35.43
N VAL A 443 17.42 -16.71 -34.31
CA VAL A 443 16.81 -16.90 -32.98
C VAL A 443 15.59 -15.99 -32.79
N LEU A 444 15.65 -14.74 -33.26
CA LEU A 444 14.55 -13.78 -33.14
C LEU A 444 13.35 -14.16 -34.02
N THR A 445 13.59 -14.77 -35.19
CA THR A 445 12.53 -15.34 -36.02
C THR A 445 11.82 -16.50 -35.33
N SER A 446 12.55 -17.39 -34.65
CA SER A 446 11.93 -18.44 -33.82
C SER A 446 11.10 -17.85 -32.66
N ILE A 447 11.57 -16.78 -32.01
CA ILE A 447 10.81 -16.11 -30.94
C ILE A 447 9.53 -15.47 -31.49
N LYS A 448 9.60 -14.83 -32.67
CA LYS A 448 8.45 -14.24 -33.36
C LYS A 448 7.35 -15.27 -33.62
N ASP A 449 7.71 -16.46 -34.06
CA ASP A 449 6.77 -17.56 -34.30
C ASP A 449 6.14 -18.09 -33.00
N GLN A 450 6.96 -18.30 -31.96
CA GLN A 450 6.46 -18.75 -30.65
C GLN A 450 5.54 -17.72 -29.99
N VAL A 451 5.87 -16.44 -30.06
CA VAL A 451 5.03 -15.34 -29.54
C VAL A 451 3.71 -15.27 -30.31
N ALA A 452 3.70 -15.53 -31.62
CA ALA A 452 2.46 -15.59 -32.40
C ALA A 452 1.54 -16.73 -31.94
N VAL A 453 2.11 -17.90 -31.61
CA VAL A 453 1.36 -19.02 -31.02
C VAL A 453 0.78 -18.62 -29.65
N GLN A 454 1.57 -18.02 -28.77
CA GLN A 454 1.07 -17.61 -27.45
C GLN A 454 0.00 -16.53 -27.52
N ARG A 455 0.10 -15.60 -28.48
CA ARG A 455 -0.96 -14.63 -28.76
C ARG A 455 -2.27 -15.32 -29.18
N ALA A 456 -2.20 -16.39 -29.97
CA ALA A 456 -3.37 -17.17 -30.34
C ALA A 456 -3.98 -17.91 -29.14
N ASN A 457 -3.14 -18.46 -28.25
CA ASN A 457 -3.57 -19.11 -27.01
C ASN A 457 -4.27 -18.12 -26.06
N LEU A 458 -3.71 -16.92 -25.88
CA LEU A 458 -4.33 -15.84 -25.09
C LEU A 458 -5.72 -15.47 -25.64
N ARG A 459 -5.83 -15.35 -26.96
CA ARG A 459 -7.11 -15.07 -27.63
C ARG A 459 -8.14 -16.16 -27.35
N GLU A 460 -7.74 -17.42 -27.47
CA GLU A 460 -8.65 -18.54 -27.22
C GLU A 460 -9.06 -18.65 -25.74
N ALA A 461 -8.13 -18.40 -24.82
CA ALA A 461 -8.39 -18.35 -23.38
C ALA A 461 -9.41 -17.25 -23.04
N LEU A 462 -9.20 -16.01 -23.50
CA LEU A 462 -10.13 -14.90 -23.29
C LEU A 462 -11.51 -15.17 -23.92
N ALA A 463 -11.54 -15.70 -25.14
CA ALA A 463 -12.80 -16.03 -25.82
C ALA A 463 -13.53 -17.22 -25.15
N SER A 464 -12.81 -18.12 -24.49
CA SER A 464 -13.41 -19.22 -23.72
C SER A 464 -14.12 -18.72 -22.47
N GLN A 465 -13.61 -17.68 -21.81
CA GLN A 465 -14.27 -17.06 -20.66
C GLN A 465 -15.61 -16.40 -21.03
N LEU A 466 -15.76 -15.93 -22.28
CA LEU A 466 -17.05 -15.44 -22.77
C LEU A 466 -18.11 -16.56 -22.86
N LYS A 467 -17.73 -17.84 -22.86
CA LYS A 467 -18.66 -18.98 -22.90
C LYS A 467 -19.19 -19.37 -21.50
N THR A 468 -18.74 -18.74 -20.42
CA THR A 468 -19.19 -19.05 -19.05
C THR A 468 -20.21 -18.02 -18.55
N ASP A 469 -20.83 -18.26 -17.39
CA ASP A 469 -21.68 -17.24 -16.78
C ASP A 469 -20.82 -16.09 -16.23
N ILE A 470 -21.03 -14.88 -16.72
CA ILE A 470 -20.17 -13.71 -16.46
C ILE A 470 -20.98 -12.43 -16.34
N HIS A 471 -20.57 -11.57 -15.40
CA HIS A 471 -21.19 -10.27 -15.15
C HIS A 471 -20.57 -9.15 -16.02
N LEU A 472 -21.31 -8.05 -16.17
CA LEU A 472 -20.92 -6.91 -17.02
C LEU A 472 -19.49 -6.38 -16.79
N PRO A 473 -19.00 -6.15 -15.54
CA PRO A 473 -17.64 -5.66 -15.35
C PRO A 473 -16.57 -6.62 -15.88
N ALA A 474 -16.78 -7.93 -15.73
CA ALA A 474 -15.89 -8.94 -16.28
C ALA A 474 -15.95 -8.95 -17.81
N CYS A 475 -17.14 -8.81 -18.41
CA CYS A 475 -17.28 -8.67 -19.86
C CYS A 475 -16.54 -7.44 -20.40
N VAL A 476 -16.65 -6.29 -19.73
CA VAL A 476 -15.95 -5.05 -20.11
C VAL A 476 -14.44 -5.25 -20.08
N ARG A 477 -13.91 -5.92 -19.05
CA ARG A 477 -12.48 -6.25 -18.97
C ARG A 477 -12.05 -7.21 -20.08
N ILE A 478 -12.76 -8.32 -20.29
CA ILE A 478 -12.41 -9.34 -21.30
C ILE A 478 -12.45 -8.73 -22.70
N VAL A 479 -13.52 -7.99 -23.05
CA VAL A 479 -13.63 -7.31 -24.35
C VAL A 479 -12.58 -6.20 -24.46
N GLY A 480 -12.25 -5.51 -23.36
CA GLY A 480 -11.13 -4.57 -23.29
C GLY A 480 -9.79 -5.23 -23.61
N PHE A 481 -9.51 -6.42 -23.06
CA PHE A 481 -8.31 -7.18 -23.38
C PHE A 481 -8.30 -7.69 -24.81
N LEU A 482 -9.43 -8.19 -25.32
CA LEU A 482 -9.57 -8.62 -26.72
C LEU A 482 -9.34 -7.45 -27.70
N ARG A 483 -9.81 -6.23 -27.37
CA ARG A 483 -9.54 -5.00 -28.14
C ARG A 483 -8.05 -4.65 -28.22
N ARG A 484 -7.27 -4.96 -27.17
CA ARG A 484 -5.81 -4.72 -27.14
C ARG A 484 -5.03 -5.86 -27.78
N CYS A 485 -5.45 -7.11 -27.56
CA CYS A 485 -4.82 -8.32 -28.12
C CYS A 485 -4.92 -8.37 -29.65
N MET A 486 -6.03 -7.90 -30.21
CA MET A 486 -6.38 -8.03 -31.61
C MET A 486 -6.55 -6.65 -32.22
N ARG A 487 -5.97 -6.41 -33.40
CA ARG A 487 -6.39 -5.27 -34.26
C ARG A 487 -7.76 -5.57 -34.90
N HIS A 488 -8.72 -6.09 -34.14
CA HIS A 488 -10.06 -6.40 -34.63
C HIS A 488 -10.80 -5.10 -34.90
N SER A 489 -11.59 -5.09 -35.98
CA SER A 489 -12.61 -4.07 -36.15
C SER A 489 -13.71 -4.25 -35.08
N GLU A 490 -14.43 -3.18 -34.74
CA GLU A 490 -15.58 -3.31 -33.82
C GLU A 490 -16.59 -4.35 -34.29
N GLU A 491 -16.74 -4.55 -35.60
CA GLU A 491 -17.64 -5.55 -36.19
C GLU A 491 -17.24 -6.99 -35.85
N GLU A 492 -15.94 -7.29 -35.87
CA GLU A 492 -15.42 -8.63 -35.54
C GLU A 492 -15.61 -8.94 -34.06
N LEU A 493 -15.41 -7.95 -33.18
CA LEU A 493 -15.65 -8.11 -31.74
C LEU A 493 -17.13 -8.33 -31.42
N ARG A 494 -18.04 -7.63 -32.12
CA ARG A 494 -19.49 -7.82 -31.99
C ARG A 494 -19.90 -9.23 -32.40
N LYS A 495 -19.40 -9.73 -33.53
CA LYS A 495 -19.65 -11.11 -34.00
C LYS A 495 -19.10 -12.14 -33.02
N LEU A 496 -17.86 -11.97 -32.57
CA LEU A 496 -17.21 -12.89 -31.63
C LEU A 496 -17.96 -12.94 -30.29
N PHE A 497 -18.38 -11.79 -29.76
CA PHE A 497 -19.18 -11.74 -28.54
C PHE A 497 -20.49 -12.51 -28.71
N ILE A 498 -21.27 -12.22 -29.76
CA ILE A 498 -22.55 -12.91 -30.01
C ILE A 498 -22.33 -14.41 -30.20
N GLU A 499 -21.31 -14.83 -30.96
CA GLU A 499 -21.02 -16.24 -31.22
C GLU A 499 -20.71 -17.00 -29.92
N HIS A 500 -19.83 -16.45 -29.08
CA HIS A 500 -19.41 -17.12 -27.84
C HIS A 500 -20.51 -17.10 -26.77
N ARG A 501 -21.26 -16.00 -26.63
CA ARG A 501 -22.44 -15.94 -25.73
C ARG A 501 -23.57 -16.84 -26.23
N SER A 502 -23.71 -17.04 -27.54
CA SER A 502 -24.67 -18.00 -28.11
C SER A 502 -24.30 -19.43 -27.75
N LYS A 503 -23.00 -19.80 -27.75
CA LYS A 503 -22.54 -21.14 -27.33
C LYS A 503 -22.85 -21.42 -25.85
N PHE A 504 -22.72 -20.42 -24.98
CA PHE A 504 -23.16 -20.52 -23.57
C PHE A 504 -24.66 -20.81 -23.45
N LEU A 505 -25.47 -20.07 -24.22
CA LEU A 505 -26.92 -20.24 -24.23
C LEU A 505 -27.34 -21.60 -24.79
N GLU A 506 -26.64 -22.10 -25.81
CA GLU A 506 -26.95 -23.38 -26.45
C GLU A 506 -26.82 -24.56 -25.47
N SER A 507 -25.82 -24.53 -24.56
CA SER A 507 -25.70 -25.52 -23.48
C SER A 507 -26.95 -25.55 -22.58
N HIS A 508 -27.50 -24.38 -22.24
CA HIS A 508 -28.71 -24.27 -21.42
C HIS A 508 -29.96 -24.69 -22.20
N LYS A 509 -30.03 -24.40 -23.50
CA LYS A 509 -31.11 -24.91 -24.36
C LYS A 509 -31.09 -26.42 -24.46
N GLN A 510 -29.92 -27.05 -24.55
CA GLN A 510 -29.80 -28.51 -24.52
C GLN A 510 -30.34 -29.11 -23.21
N GLN A 511 -30.16 -28.44 -22.07
CA GLN A 511 -30.76 -28.87 -20.80
C GLN A 511 -32.29 -28.80 -20.83
N VAL A 512 -32.86 -27.73 -21.40
CA VAL A 512 -34.32 -27.61 -21.61
C VAL A 512 -34.83 -28.74 -22.52
N GLU A 513 -34.09 -29.01 -23.60
CA GLU A 513 -34.37 -30.12 -24.52
C GLU A 513 -34.30 -31.48 -23.81
N LEU A 514 -33.33 -31.74 -22.95
CA LEU A 514 -33.26 -32.99 -22.18
C LEU A 514 -34.46 -33.14 -21.23
N LEU A 515 -34.84 -32.07 -20.53
CA LEU A 515 -36.02 -32.06 -19.65
C LEU A 515 -37.31 -32.33 -20.43
N ARG A 516 -37.38 -31.90 -21.69
CA ARG A 516 -38.51 -32.17 -22.61
C ARG A 516 -38.72 -33.66 -22.89
N HIS A 517 -37.66 -34.45 -23.00
CA HIS A 517 -37.74 -35.88 -23.31
C HIS A 517 -38.03 -36.75 -22.08
N SER A 518 -37.97 -36.17 -20.87
CA SER A 518 -38.33 -36.86 -19.63
C SER A 518 -39.86 -36.91 -19.45
N ARG A 519 -40.40 -38.07 -19.06
CA ARG A 519 -41.83 -38.47 -19.07
C ARG A 519 -42.82 -37.60 -18.24
N GLY A 520 -42.47 -36.42 -17.74
CA GLY A 520 -43.38 -35.66 -16.86
C GLY A 520 -43.19 -34.15 -16.73
N SER A 521 -42.47 -33.45 -17.62
CA SER A 521 -42.04 -32.07 -17.31
C SER A 521 -42.21 -31.01 -18.41
N VAL A 522 -42.96 -31.25 -19.49
CA VAL A 522 -43.11 -30.30 -20.63
C VAL A 522 -43.46 -28.87 -20.15
N GLY A 523 -44.40 -28.72 -19.21
CA GLY A 523 -44.72 -27.40 -18.62
C GLY A 523 -43.56 -26.77 -17.86
N THR A 524 -42.72 -27.57 -17.20
CA THR A 524 -41.51 -27.08 -16.52
C THR A 524 -40.40 -26.71 -17.51
N ALA A 525 -40.26 -27.44 -18.61
CA ALA A 525 -39.32 -27.13 -19.68
C ALA A 525 -39.68 -25.80 -20.36
N LEU A 526 -40.98 -25.57 -20.65
CA LEU A 526 -41.47 -24.30 -21.20
C LEU A 526 -41.26 -23.12 -20.24
N ARG A 527 -41.46 -23.34 -18.93
CA ARG A 527 -41.15 -22.33 -17.90
C ARG A 527 -39.66 -22.01 -17.86
N ASN A 528 -38.79 -23.02 -17.84
CA ASN A 528 -37.34 -22.83 -17.85
C ASN A 528 -36.87 -22.11 -19.13
N ALA A 529 -37.51 -22.39 -20.28
CA ALA A 529 -37.23 -21.67 -21.52
C ALA A 529 -37.64 -20.19 -21.46
N ALA A 530 -38.79 -19.88 -20.87
CA ALA A 530 -39.22 -18.50 -20.64
C ALA A 530 -38.31 -17.77 -19.65
N ASP A 531 -37.87 -18.44 -18.58
CA ASP A 531 -36.91 -17.90 -17.63
C ASP A 531 -35.54 -17.64 -18.28
N LEU A 532 -35.07 -18.52 -19.16
CA LEU A 532 -33.83 -18.34 -19.93
C LEU A 532 -33.85 -17.10 -20.83
N LEU A 533 -35.00 -16.81 -21.46
CA LEU A 533 -35.19 -15.54 -22.20
C LEU A 533 -35.16 -14.33 -21.26
N ARG A 534 -35.77 -14.46 -20.09
CA ARG A 534 -35.93 -13.37 -19.12
C ARG A 534 -34.62 -13.00 -18.42
N THR A 535 -33.80 -13.99 -18.07
CA THR A 535 -32.55 -13.79 -17.33
C THR A 535 -31.38 -13.73 -18.31
N HIS A 536 -30.99 -14.86 -18.89
CA HIS A 536 -29.73 -14.96 -19.65
C HIS A 536 -29.76 -14.17 -20.97
N VAL A 537 -30.85 -14.21 -21.74
CA VAL A 537 -30.92 -13.43 -23.00
C VAL A 537 -30.99 -11.92 -22.73
N TYR A 538 -31.71 -11.51 -21.67
CA TYR A 538 -31.74 -10.11 -21.25
C TYR A 538 -30.37 -9.64 -20.75
N ASP A 539 -29.68 -10.42 -19.92
CA ASP A 539 -28.35 -10.10 -19.42
C ASP A 539 -27.33 -10.01 -20.56
N ILE A 540 -27.34 -10.94 -21.51
CA ILE A 540 -26.48 -10.87 -22.70
C ILE A 540 -26.79 -9.63 -23.54
N GLY A 541 -28.07 -9.30 -23.74
CA GLY A 541 -28.45 -8.13 -24.53
C GLY A 541 -28.12 -6.80 -23.84
N THR A 542 -28.26 -6.71 -22.52
CA THR A 542 -27.83 -5.52 -21.76
C THR A 542 -26.31 -5.40 -21.73
N GLN A 543 -25.58 -6.51 -21.61
CA GLN A 543 -24.12 -6.53 -21.73
C GLN A 543 -23.67 -6.06 -23.12
N TYR A 544 -24.31 -6.54 -24.19
CA TYR A 544 -24.01 -6.10 -25.55
C TYR A 544 -24.22 -4.59 -25.71
N LYS A 545 -25.37 -4.05 -25.29
CA LYS A 545 -25.64 -2.61 -25.38
C LYS A 545 -24.67 -1.76 -24.56
N ALA A 546 -24.20 -2.26 -23.41
CA ALA A 546 -23.20 -1.56 -22.60
C ALA A 546 -21.81 -1.56 -23.25
N LEU A 547 -21.44 -2.63 -23.97
CA LEU A 547 -20.15 -2.77 -24.64
C LEU A 547 -20.10 -2.07 -26.01
N PHE A 548 -21.24 -2.04 -26.70
CA PHE A 548 -21.44 -1.53 -28.05
C PHE A 548 -22.67 -0.61 -28.06
N PRO A 549 -22.52 0.67 -27.65
CA PRO A 549 -23.64 1.60 -27.49
C PRO A 549 -24.24 2.09 -28.82
N GLN A 550 -23.59 1.84 -29.96
CA GLN A 550 -24.15 2.12 -31.28
C GLN A 550 -25.13 1.01 -31.67
N ASP A 551 -26.39 1.38 -31.96
CA ASP A 551 -27.44 0.44 -32.33
C ASP A 551 -27.20 -0.12 -33.74
N ASP A 552 -26.84 -1.40 -33.82
CA ASP A 552 -26.66 -2.12 -35.08
C ASP A 552 -27.49 -3.42 -35.11
N GLY A 553 -27.93 -3.77 -36.32
CA GLY A 553 -28.77 -4.94 -36.64
C GLY A 553 -28.35 -6.33 -36.10
N PRO A 554 -27.07 -6.66 -35.76
CA PRO A 554 -26.69 -7.99 -35.26
C PRO A 554 -27.37 -8.40 -33.96
N LEU A 555 -27.55 -7.47 -33.00
CA LEU A 555 -28.24 -7.76 -31.74
C LEU A 555 -29.73 -8.07 -32.01
N GLY A 556 -30.36 -7.29 -32.88
CA GLY A 556 -31.76 -7.50 -33.28
C GLY A 556 -31.97 -8.84 -33.97
N ALA A 557 -31.09 -9.20 -34.92
CA ALA A 557 -31.12 -10.48 -35.61
C ALA A 557 -30.92 -11.65 -34.63
N TRP A 558 -29.98 -11.51 -33.69
CA TRP A 558 -29.74 -12.52 -32.66
C TRP A 558 -30.93 -12.66 -31.71
N LEU A 559 -31.48 -11.57 -31.18
CA LEU A 559 -32.67 -11.59 -30.32
C LEU A 559 -33.86 -12.25 -31.02
N ASN A 560 -34.08 -11.93 -32.30
CA ASN A 560 -35.14 -12.55 -33.10
C ASN A 560 -34.94 -14.07 -33.21
N SER A 561 -33.69 -14.54 -33.44
CA SER A 561 -33.41 -15.98 -33.48
C SER A 561 -33.74 -16.69 -32.16
N GLN A 562 -33.48 -16.07 -31.01
CA GLN A 562 -33.78 -16.65 -29.69
C GLN A 562 -35.30 -16.69 -29.43
N VAL A 563 -36.01 -15.63 -29.79
CA VAL A 563 -37.48 -15.56 -29.69
C VAL A 563 -38.12 -16.61 -30.61
N MET A 564 -37.65 -16.74 -31.85
CA MET A 564 -38.18 -17.71 -32.82
C MET A 564 -37.99 -19.15 -32.36
N TRP A 565 -36.85 -19.48 -31.71
CA TRP A 565 -36.66 -20.79 -31.08
C TRP A 565 -37.73 -21.06 -30.00
N PHE A 566 -37.99 -20.09 -29.11
CA PHE A 566 -39.00 -20.24 -28.06
C PHE A 566 -40.43 -20.32 -28.62
N VAL A 567 -40.75 -19.50 -29.63
CA VAL A 567 -42.05 -19.54 -30.33
C VAL A 567 -42.26 -20.90 -30.99
N SER A 568 -41.21 -21.46 -31.62
CA SER A 568 -41.28 -22.81 -32.19
C SER A 568 -41.56 -23.88 -31.14
N LEU A 569 -40.92 -23.78 -29.97
CA LEU A 569 -41.14 -24.70 -28.84
C LEU A 569 -42.58 -24.61 -28.31
N LEU A 570 -43.13 -23.40 -28.18
CA LEU A 570 -44.53 -23.19 -27.79
C LEU A 570 -45.48 -23.76 -28.85
N ARG A 571 -45.21 -23.55 -30.14
CA ARG A 571 -46.05 -24.09 -31.21
C ARG A 571 -46.07 -25.62 -31.23
N GLN A 572 -44.95 -26.26 -30.91
CA GLN A 572 -44.85 -27.72 -30.91
C GLN A 572 -45.63 -28.37 -29.76
N HIS A 573 -45.79 -27.70 -28.61
CA HIS A 573 -46.31 -28.31 -27.38
C HIS A 573 -47.61 -27.70 -26.83
N VAL A 574 -47.92 -26.45 -27.17
CA VAL A 574 -49.13 -25.76 -26.69
C VAL A 574 -50.26 -25.85 -27.70
N LEU A 575 -49.98 -25.80 -29.02
CA LEU A 575 -51.03 -25.92 -30.03
C LEU A 575 -51.58 -27.37 -30.08
N PRO A 576 -52.90 -27.54 -30.24
CA PRO A 576 -53.51 -28.85 -30.42
C PRO A 576 -52.98 -29.53 -31.70
N SER A 577 -52.53 -30.78 -31.58
CA SER A 577 -52.18 -31.60 -32.74
C SER A 577 -53.45 -31.89 -33.55
N GLY A 578 -53.42 -31.61 -34.86
CA GLY A 578 -54.58 -31.81 -35.73
C GLY A 578 -55.10 -33.26 -35.76
N PRO A 579 -56.33 -33.49 -36.26
CA PRO A 579 -57.04 -34.79 -36.22
C PRO A 579 -56.35 -35.95 -36.98
N SER A 580 -55.24 -35.68 -37.68
CA SER A 580 -54.42 -36.67 -38.39
C SER A 580 -53.39 -37.40 -37.50
N ALA A 581 -53.14 -36.96 -36.26
CA ALA A 581 -52.11 -37.55 -35.40
C ALA A 581 -52.66 -38.65 -34.47
N LYS A 582 -53.36 -39.66 -35.03
CA LYS A 582 -53.91 -40.81 -34.27
C LYS A 582 -52.85 -41.80 -33.75
N GLY A 583 -51.56 -41.46 -33.78
CA GLY A 583 -50.46 -42.38 -33.45
C GLY A 583 -49.54 -41.97 -32.29
N SER A 584 -49.62 -40.74 -31.76
CA SER A 584 -48.75 -40.35 -30.63
C SER A 584 -49.52 -40.40 -29.32
N ALA A 585 -49.54 -41.58 -28.71
CA ALA A 585 -50.13 -41.84 -27.39
C ALA A 585 -49.35 -41.20 -26.21
N LEU A 586 -48.66 -40.06 -26.39
CA LEU A 586 -47.95 -39.41 -25.29
C LEU A 586 -47.73 -37.89 -25.47
N ALA A 587 -48.70 -37.15 -26.02
CA ALA A 587 -48.72 -35.70 -25.82
C ALA A 587 -49.22 -35.42 -24.40
N ALA A 588 -48.31 -35.27 -23.43
CA ALA A 588 -48.66 -34.87 -22.07
C ALA A 588 -49.53 -33.60 -22.14
N LYS A 589 -50.82 -33.73 -21.82
CA LYS A 589 -51.75 -32.59 -21.78
C LYS A 589 -51.21 -31.60 -20.75
N ILE A 590 -50.94 -30.37 -21.18
CA ILE A 590 -50.66 -29.26 -20.25
C ILE A 590 -52.00 -28.84 -19.66
N ASP A 591 -52.14 -28.98 -18.34
CA ASP A 591 -53.34 -28.56 -17.62
C ASP A 591 -53.48 -27.04 -17.59
N ALA A 592 -54.70 -26.52 -17.41
CA ALA A 592 -55.00 -25.09 -17.42
C ALA A 592 -54.17 -24.27 -16.40
N ALA A 593 -53.88 -24.83 -15.22
CA ALA A 593 -53.01 -24.23 -14.21
C ALA A 593 -51.54 -24.08 -14.69
N GLN A 594 -51.01 -25.08 -15.39
CA GLN A 594 -49.67 -25.04 -15.96
C GLN A 594 -49.61 -24.05 -17.14
N LEU A 595 -50.65 -24.03 -17.99
CA LEU A 595 -50.77 -23.09 -19.10
C LEU A 595 -50.79 -21.64 -18.61
N THR A 596 -51.54 -21.35 -17.55
CA THR A 596 -51.60 -20.04 -16.90
C THR A 596 -50.22 -19.62 -16.37
N THR A 597 -49.50 -20.56 -15.76
CA THR A 597 -48.15 -20.31 -15.23
C THR A 597 -47.17 -19.98 -16.35
N VAL A 598 -47.18 -20.73 -17.45
CA VAL A 598 -46.33 -20.48 -18.62
C VAL A 598 -46.69 -19.14 -19.28
N LEU A 599 -47.99 -18.83 -19.43
CA LEU A 599 -48.46 -17.54 -19.96
C LEU A 599 -47.94 -16.36 -19.15
N ARG A 600 -48.04 -16.43 -17.81
CA ARG A 600 -47.53 -15.38 -16.91
C ARG A 600 -46.02 -15.16 -17.10
N GLN A 601 -45.26 -16.25 -17.22
CA GLN A 601 -43.82 -16.17 -17.48
C GLN A 601 -43.50 -15.58 -18.86
N CYS A 602 -44.29 -15.90 -19.89
CA CYS A 602 -44.14 -15.32 -21.24
C CYS A 602 -44.39 -13.80 -21.24
N VAL A 603 -45.45 -13.34 -20.56
CA VAL A 603 -45.73 -11.91 -20.40
C VAL A 603 -44.57 -11.21 -19.70
N HIS A 604 -44.07 -11.80 -18.62
CA HIS A 604 -42.96 -11.24 -17.87
C HIS A 604 -41.68 -11.18 -18.72
N ALA A 605 -41.31 -12.27 -19.41
CA ALA A 605 -40.16 -12.33 -20.29
C ALA A 605 -40.24 -11.31 -21.44
N SER A 606 -41.41 -11.19 -22.09
CA SER A 606 -41.62 -10.21 -23.17
C SER A 606 -41.57 -8.77 -22.68
N SER A 607 -42.02 -8.49 -21.45
CA SER A 607 -41.91 -7.16 -20.85
C SER A 607 -40.46 -6.80 -20.54
N THR A 608 -39.69 -7.74 -19.99
CA THR A 608 -38.26 -7.55 -19.70
C THR A 608 -37.45 -7.29 -20.97
N LEU A 609 -37.68 -8.08 -22.02
CA LEU A 609 -36.99 -7.91 -23.31
C LEU A 609 -37.46 -6.69 -24.12
N LYS A 610 -38.57 -6.04 -23.74
CA LYS A 610 -39.06 -4.80 -24.39
C LYS A 610 -38.00 -3.69 -24.40
N ARG A 611 -37.19 -3.57 -23.34
CA ARG A 611 -36.10 -2.57 -23.23
C ARG A 611 -34.99 -2.78 -24.26
N LEU A 612 -34.86 -4.00 -24.78
CA LEU A 612 -33.88 -4.37 -25.79
C LEU A 612 -34.48 -4.40 -27.21
N GLY A 613 -35.76 -4.05 -27.37
CA GLY A 613 -36.48 -4.11 -28.65
C GLY A 613 -37.13 -5.48 -28.93
N GLY A 614 -37.09 -6.42 -28.00
CA GLY A 614 -37.60 -7.79 -28.15
C GLY A 614 -39.03 -7.99 -27.63
N HIS A 615 -39.99 -7.16 -28.03
CA HIS A 615 -41.39 -7.35 -27.61
C HIS A 615 -42.09 -8.40 -28.49
N PHE A 616 -42.26 -9.63 -27.96
CA PHE A 616 -42.74 -10.78 -28.74
C PHE A 616 -44.10 -11.35 -28.28
N PHE A 617 -44.68 -10.85 -27.18
CA PHE A 617 -45.97 -11.34 -26.68
C PHE A 617 -47.09 -11.38 -27.74
N PRO A 618 -47.25 -10.38 -28.64
CA PRO A 618 -48.27 -10.42 -29.69
C PRO A 618 -48.12 -11.60 -30.66
N ALA A 619 -46.90 -12.09 -30.87
CA ALA A 619 -46.64 -13.26 -31.72
C ALA A 619 -46.96 -14.59 -31.02
N VAL A 620 -47.11 -14.56 -29.70
CA VAL A 620 -47.31 -15.73 -28.84
C VAL A 620 -48.73 -15.82 -28.30
N SER A 621 -49.44 -14.71 -28.09
CA SER A 621 -50.80 -14.68 -27.52
C SER A 621 -51.77 -15.59 -28.28
N GLY A 622 -51.73 -15.57 -29.63
CA GLY A 622 -52.60 -16.42 -30.46
C GLY A 622 -52.39 -17.93 -30.27
N ILE A 623 -51.22 -18.37 -29.80
CA ILE A 623 -50.94 -19.78 -29.50
C ILE A 623 -51.72 -20.22 -28.25
N PHE A 624 -51.77 -19.35 -27.24
CA PHE A 624 -52.49 -19.62 -25.99
C PHE A 624 -54.00 -19.53 -26.18
N GLU A 625 -54.47 -18.55 -26.97
CA GLU A 625 -55.88 -18.42 -27.34
C GLU A 625 -56.39 -19.68 -28.05
N ALA A 626 -55.68 -20.15 -29.08
CA ALA A 626 -56.07 -21.35 -29.83
C ALA A 626 -56.15 -22.63 -28.95
N ARG A 627 -55.25 -22.78 -27.98
CA ARG A 627 -55.28 -23.94 -27.07
C ARG A 627 -56.43 -23.86 -26.07
N MET A 628 -56.67 -22.68 -25.49
CA MET A 628 -57.72 -22.49 -24.50
C MET A 628 -59.11 -22.62 -25.14
N GLU A 629 -59.28 -22.13 -26.36
CA GLU A 629 -60.47 -22.36 -27.17
C GLU A 629 -60.75 -23.85 -27.36
N SER A 630 -59.74 -24.64 -27.78
CA SER A 630 -59.87 -26.10 -27.93
C SER A 630 -60.24 -26.79 -26.60
N TYR A 631 -59.65 -26.34 -25.49
CA TYR A 631 -59.93 -26.90 -24.16
C TYR A 631 -61.38 -26.62 -23.71
N CYS A 632 -61.86 -25.38 -23.87
CA CYS A 632 -63.23 -25.02 -23.54
C CYS A 632 -64.25 -25.81 -24.36
N ARG A 633 -64.00 -25.98 -25.67
CA ARG A 633 -64.83 -26.84 -26.54
C ARG A 633 -64.85 -28.28 -26.04
N GLU A 634 -63.68 -28.90 -25.83
CA GLU A 634 -63.56 -30.29 -25.34
C GLU A 634 -64.31 -30.52 -24.02
N MET A 635 -64.23 -29.58 -23.08
CA MET A 635 -64.87 -29.71 -21.77
C MET A 635 -66.38 -29.44 -21.79
N LEU A 636 -66.84 -28.49 -22.61
CA LEU A 636 -68.28 -28.26 -22.80
C LEU A 636 -68.94 -29.43 -23.53
N ASP A 637 -68.28 -30.00 -24.53
CA ASP A 637 -68.74 -31.23 -25.19
C ASP A 637 -68.79 -32.42 -24.22
N ALA A 638 -67.79 -32.55 -23.34
CA ALA A 638 -67.79 -33.54 -22.27
C ALA A 638 -68.96 -33.32 -21.30
N ALA A 639 -69.22 -32.08 -20.87
CA ALA A 639 -70.34 -31.73 -20.00
C ALA A 639 -71.70 -32.12 -20.61
N LEU A 640 -71.87 -31.89 -21.92
CA LEU A 640 -73.06 -32.32 -22.67
C LEU A 640 -73.22 -33.84 -22.69
N LEU A 641 -72.13 -34.59 -22.86
CA LEU A 641 -72.16 -36.05 -22.81
C LEU A 641 -72.51 -36.56 -21.41
N THR A 642 -71.96 -35.96 -20.35
CA THR A 642 -72.31 -36.29 -18.97
C THR A 642 -73.79 -36.00 -18.71
N PHE A 643 -74.27 -34.84 -19.17
CA PHE A 643 -75.67 -34.44 -19.05
C PHE A 643 -76.61 -35.40 -19.77
N HIS A 644 -76.27 -35.81 -20.99
CA HIS A 644 -77.02 -36.82 -21.73
C HIS A 644 -77.10 -38.16 -20.97
N ALA A 645 -75.96 -38.62 -20.42
CA ALA A 645 -75.89 -39.86 -19.65
C ALA A 645 -76.71 -39.80 -18.35
N GLU A 646 -76.67 -38.67 -17.63
CA GLU A 646 -77.44 -38.46 -16.40
C GLU A 646 -78.95 -38.31 -16.70
N LEU A 647 -79.33 -37.62 -17.77
CA LEU A 647 -80.71 -37.55 -18.24
C LEU A 647 -81.27 -38.95 -18.56
N GLY A 648 -80.47 -39.82 -19.19
CA GLY A 648 -80.87 -41.19 -19.49
C GLY A 648 -81.07 -42.08 -18.25
N ARG A 649 -80.44 -41.73 -17.12
CA ARG A 649 -80.50 -42.46 -15.84
C ARG A 649 -81.46 -41.84 -14.81
N TYR A 650 -82.11 -40.72 -15.14
CA TYR A 650 -82.89 -39.97 -14.16
C TYR A 650 -84.29 -40.56 -13.96
N ASP A 651 -84.66 -40.84 -12.70
CA ASP A 651 -85.91 -41.55 -12.35
C ASP A 651 -87.16 -40.66 -12.31
N TRP A 652 -87.04 -39.34 -12.53
CA TRP A 652 -88.12 -38.35 -12.51
C TRP A 652 -88.90 -38.29 -11.19
N VAL A 653 -88.18 -38.41 -10.07
CA VAL A 653 -88.70 -38.28 -8.71
C VAL A 653 -88.03 -37.06 -8.06
N PRO A 654 -88.75 -36.23 -7.28
CA PRO A 654 -88.14 -35.10 -6.57
C PRO A 654 -87.06 -35.61 -5.62
N SER A 655 -85.83 -35.08 -5.73
CA SER A 655 -84.78 -35.38 -4.75
C SER A 655 -85.09 -34.62 -3.46
N THR A 656 -85.45 -35.33 -2.39
CA THR A 656 -85.80 -34.75 -1.07
C THR A 656 -84.59 -34.42 -0.19
N ALA A 657 -83.37 -34.56 -0.72
CA ALA A 657 -82.15 -34.55 0.10
C ALA A 657 -81.77 -33.16 0.69
N LEU A 658 -82.39 -32.06 0.26
CA LEU A 658 -82.04 -30.70 0.73
C LEU A 658 -83.26 -29.83 1.12
N SER A 659 -84.48 -30.37 1.10
CA SER A 659 -85.71 -29.60 1.40
C SER A 659 -86.06 -29.53 2.89
N SER A 660 -85.22 -30.07 3.78
CA SER A 660 -85.43 -30.01 5.24
C SER A 660 -84.16 -29.55 5.94
N GLY A 661 -84.08 -28.26 6.26
CA GLY A 661 -83.01 -27.72 7.09
C GLY A 661 -82.89 -26.21 6.99
N GLU A 662 -83.46 -25.51 7.98
CA GLU A 662 -83.03 -24.16 8.33
C GLU A 662 -81.50 -24.20 8.58
N SER A 663 -80.74 -23.51 7.72
CA SER A 663 -79.32 -23.09 7.83
C SER A 663 -78.46 -23.49 6.63
N ALA A 664 -78.46 -22.62 5.61
CA ALA A 664 -77.31 -22.46 4.71
C ALA A 664 -77.21 -20.98 4.34
N GLY A 665 -76.78 -20.14 5.29
CA GLY A 665 -76.68 -18.69 5.16
C GLY A 665 -75.68 -18.15 4.12
N TRP A 666 -75.26 -18.96 3.14
CA TRP A 666 -74.23 -18.60 2.15
C TRP A 666 -74.55 -19.01 0.70
N LEU A 667 -75.73 -19.56 0.40
CA LEU A 667 -76.15 -19.92 -0.97
C LEU A 667 -77.39 -19.11 -1.39
N HIS A 668 -77.35 -18.53 -2.61
CA HIS A 668 -78.48 -17.77 -3.17
C HIS A 668 -79.73 -18.67 -3.28
N PRO A 669 -80.94 -18.23 -2.89
CA PRO A 669 -82.15 -19.06 -2.83
C PRO A 669 -82.47 -19.83 -4.12
N GLN A 670 -82.15 -19.24 -5.28
CA GLN A 670 -82.37 -19.85 -6.60
C GLN A 670 -81.37 -20.97 -6.96
N ALA A 671 -80.18 -21.01 -6.35
CA ALA A 671 -79.17 -22.05 -6.63
C ALA A 671 -79.53 -23.40 -5.96
N LEU A 672 -80.29 -23.37 -4.87
CA LEU A 672 -80.85 -24.56 -4.22
C LEU A 672 -81.87 -25.29 -5.11
N GLU A 673 -82.56 -24.57 -6.00
CA GLU A 673 -83.54 -25.17 -6.92
C GLU A 673 -82.89 -25.93 -8.08
N LEU A 674 -81.64 -25.60 -8.44
CA LEU A 674 -80.86 -26.34 -9.45
C LEU A 674 -80.40 -27.72 -8.92
N THR A 675 -80.17 -27.85 -7.60
CA THR A 675 -79.74 -29.13 -6.98
C THR A 675 -80.87 -30.14 -6.82
N ARG A 676 -82.13 -29.70 -6.97
CA ARG A 676 -83.34 -30.55 -6.99
C ARG A 676 -83.26 -31.62 -8.08
N HIS A 677 -82.64 -31.29 -9.21
CA HIS A 677 -82.50 -32.16 -10.37
C HIS A 677 -81.04 -32.50 -10.62
N ARG A 678 -80.66 -33.75 -10.34
CA ARG A 678 -79.28 -34.24 -10.51
C ARG A 678 -78.67 -33.96 -11.90
N PRO A 679 -79.38 -34.16 -13.04
CA PRO A 679 -78.83 -33.83 -14.35
C PRO A 679 -78.47 -32.34 -14.51
N LEU A 680 -79.33 -31.43 -14.05
CA LEU A 680 -79.04 -29.99 -14.09
C LEU A 680 -77.92 -29.61 -13.14
N ALA A 681 -77.87 -30.20 -11.95
CA ALA A 681 -76.79 -29.94 -11.00
C ALA A 681 -75.42 -30.36 -11.57
N VAL A 682 -75.34 -31.52 -12.24
CA VAL A 682 -74.12 -32.01 -12.90
C VAL A 682 -73.73 -31.09 -14.05
N LEU A 683 -74.67 -30.73 -14.94
CA LEU A 683 -74.39 -29.81 -16.04
C LEU A 683 -73.93 -28.43 -15.54
N THR A 684 -74.58 -27.91 -14.49
CA THR A 684 -74.20 -26.63 -13.87
C THR A 684 -72.79 -26.70 -13.30
N ASN A 685 -72.45 -27.77 -12.57
CA ASN A 685 -71.12 -27.96 -12.00
C ASN A 685 -70.05 -28.08 -13.10
N ASP A 686 -70.32 -28.83 -14.16
CA ASP A 686 -69.37 -29.01 -15.27
C ASP A 686 -69.14 -27.68 -16.02
N ILE A 687 -70.19 -26.89 -16.29
CA ILE A 687 -70.06 -25.56 -16.92
C ILE A 687 -69.32 -24.58 -16.00
N VAL A 688 -69.64 -24.57 -14.70
CA VAL A 688 -68.95 -23.73 -13.71
C VAL A 688 -67.48 -24.14 -13.58
N GLN A 689 -67.15 -25.44 -13.68
CA GLN A 689 -65.78 -25.92 -13.70
C GLN A 689 -65.02 -25.40 -14.94
N VAL A 690 -65.65 -25.37 -16.12
CA VAL A 690 -65.07 -24.74 -17.33
C VAL A 690 -64.79 -23.26 -17.10
N PHE A 691 -65.73 -22.52 -16.50
CA PHE A 691 -65.53 -21.10 -16.18
C PHE A 691 -64.46 -20.85 -15.12
N ASN A 692 -64.33 -21.74 -14.13
CA ASN A 692 -63.28 -21.65 -13.12
C ASN A 692 -61.88 -21.87 -13.71
N GLU A 693 -61.73 -22.80 -14.65
CA GLU A 693 -60.46 -22.98 -15.39
C GLU A 693 -60.21 -21.83 -16.36
N LEU A 694 -61.25 -21.34 -17.04
CA LEU A 694 -61.15 -20.19 -17.94
C LEU A 694 -60.73 -18.91 -17.22
N ARG A 695 -61.21 -18.71 -15.99
CA ARG A 695 -60.83 -17.59 -15.12
C ARG A 695 -59.31 -17.52 -14.88
N GLN A 696 -58.62 -18.66 -14.87
CA GLN A 696 -57.18 -18.69 -14.65
C GLN A 696 -56.41 -18.14 -15.86
N CYS A 697 -56.97 -18.21 -17.07
CA CYS A 697 -56.31 -17.82 -18.33
C CYS A 697 -57.27 -17.01 -19.23
N THR A 698 -57.78 -15.87 -18.73
CA THR A 698 -58.69 -15.00 -19.50
C THR A 698 -57.93 -14.12 -20.49
N LEU A 699 -57.95 -14.51 -21.77
CA LEU A 699 -57.47 -13.68 -22.88
C LEU A 699 -58.67 -13.07 -23.61
N TYR A 700 -58.62 -11.76 -23.88
CA TYR A 700 -59.73 -11.04 -24.49
C TYR A 700 -60.14 -11.61 -25.87
N GLY A 701 -59.20 -12.17 -26.63
CA GLY A 701 -59.46 -12.82 -27.92
C GLY A 701 -60.39 -14.03 -27.85
N LEU A 702 -60.52 -14.68 -26.68
CA LEU A 702 -61.37 -15.86 -26.47
C LEU A 702 -62.86 -15.53 -26.38
N ARG A 703 -63.22 -14.27 -26.12
CA ARG A 703 -64.60 -13.85 -25.82
C ARG A 703 -65.61 -14.38 -26.82
N VAL A 704 -65.38 -14.13 -28.12
CA VAL A 704 -66.36 -14.48 -29.18
C VAL A 704 -66.51 -16.00 -29.26
N SER A 705 -65.38 -16.71 -29.30
CA SER A 705 -65.36 -18.17 -29.41
C SER A 705 -66.04 -18.84 -28.22
N VAL A 706 -65.75 -18.42 -26.97
CA VAL A 706 -66.34 -19.03 -25.76
C VAL A 706 -67.85 -18.77 -25.69
N VAL A 707 -68.31 -17.57 -26.02
CA VAL A 707 -69.76 -17.26 -26.08
C VAL A 707 -70.46 -18.14 -27.11
N THR A 708 -69.85 -18.36 -28.29
CA THR A 708 -70.39 -19.27 -29.32
C THR A 708 -70.48 -20.71 -28.82
N HIS A 709 -69.43 -21.25 -28.19
CA HIS A 709 -69.48 -22.63 -27.66
C HIS A 709 -70.49 -22.80 -26.51
N CYS A 710 -70.65 -21.80 -25.63
CA CYS A 710 -71.69 -21.83 -24.60
C CYS A 710 -73.10 -21.77 -25.21
N TYR A 711 -73.30 -21.00 -26.28
CA TYR A 711 -74.55 -20.97 -27.04
C TYR A 711 -74.86 -22.33 -27.68
N GLU A 712 -73.89 -22.93 -28.36
CA GLU A 712 -74.01 -24.27 -28.96
C GLU A 712 -74.33 -25.33 -27.90
N CYS A 713 -73.67 -25.26 -26.74
CA CYS A 713 -73.94 -26.15 -25.60
C CYS A 713 -75.36 -25.96 -25.03
N GLY A 714 -75.82 -24.72 -24.87
CA GLY A 714 -77.20 -24.44 -24.48
C GLY A 714 -78.22 -25.02 -25.46
N MET A 715 -78.03 -24.79 -26.76
CA MET A 715 -78.90 -25.32 -27.82
C MET A 715 -78.87 -26.86 -27.90
N ALA A 716 -77.70 -27.48 -27.74
CA ALA A 716 -77.56 -28.93 -27.70
C ALA A 716 -78.29 -29.53 -26.48
N SER A 717 -78.19 -28.89 -25.31
CA SER A 717 -78.91 -29.28 -24.11
C SER A 717 -80.43 -29.23 -24.31
N VAL A 718 -80.95 -28.19 -24.97
CA VAL A 718 -82.39 -28.10 -25.34
C VAL A 718 -82.80 -29.24 -26.28
N ASN A 719 -81.96 -29.56 -27.28
CA ASN A 719 -82.23 -30.69 -28.18
C ASN A 719 -82.23 -32.04 -27.46
N LEU A 720 -81.34 -32.24 -26.47
CA LEU A 720 -81.34 -33.42 -25.62
C LEU A 720 -82.62 -33.52 -24.78
N LEU A 721 -83.08 -32.42 -24.17
CA LEU A 721 -84.34 -32.38 -23.42
C LEU A 721 -85.55 -32.73 -24.32
N ARG A 722 -85.58 -32.23 -25.56
CA ARG A 722 -86.59 -32.62 -26.56
C ARG A 722 -86.52 -34.10 -26.92
N SER A 723 -85.30 -34.66 -27.05
CA SER A 723 -85.13 -36.08 -27.30
C SER A 723 -85.65 -36.95 -26.15
N VAL A 724 -85.52 -36.49 -24.89
CA VAL A 724 -86.07 -37.17 -23.71
C VAL A 724 -87.61 -37.16 -23.73
N LEU A 725 -88.23 -36.02 -24.06
CA LEU A 725 -89.67 -35.91 -24.27
C LEU A 725 -90.18 -36.86 -25.38
N ALA A 726 -89.38 -37.06 -26.44
CA ALA A 726 -89.71 -37.96 -27.54
C ALA A 726 -89.41 -39.45 -27.25
N SER A 727 -88.48 -39.76 -26.35
CA SER A 727 -87.93 -41.12 -26.15
C SER A 727 -88.45 -41.85 -24.92
N GLN A 728 -88.93 -41.15 -23.89
CA GLN A 728 -89.41 -41.77 -22.63
C GLN A 728 -90.86 -41.42 -22.29
N SER A 729 -91.51 -42.36 -21.61
CA SER A 729 -92.91 -42.41 -21.18
C SER A 729 -93.36 -41.29 -20.20
N ILE A 730 -93.21 -40.03 -20.57
CA ILE A 730 -93.73 -38.90 -19.80
C ILE A 730 -95.16 -38.62 -20.29
N ARG A 731 -96.16 -39.21 -19.63
CA ARG A 731 -97.56 -38.93 -19.94
C ARG A 731 -97.95 -37.52 -19.44
N PRO A 732 -98.64 -36.70 -20.25
CA PRO A 732 -99.16 -35.40 -19.81
C PRO A 732 -100.00 -35.56 -18.53
N GLY A 733 -99.74 -34.73 -17.51
CA GLY A 733 -100.44 -34.78 -16.22
C GLY A 733 -99.92 -35.81 -15.20
N SER A 734 -98.88 -36.59 -15.52
CA SER A 734 -98.21 -37.47 -14.54
C SER A 734 -97.27 -36.68 -13.60
N PRO A 735 -96.99 -37.16 -12.37
CA PRO A 735 -96.02 -36.50 -11.48
C PRO A 735 -94.62 -36.41 -12.12
N LYS A 736 -94.27 -37.34 -13.02
CA LYS A 736 -93.04 -37.30 -13.82
C LYS A 736 -93.04 -36.14 -14.83
N ALA A 737 -94.18 -35.84 -15.45
CA ALA A 737 -94.33 -34.69 -16.34
C ALA A 737 -94.20 -33.37 -15.58
N ALA A 738 -94.80 -33.26 -14.40
CA ALA A 738 -94.67 -32.07 -13.55
C ALA A 738 -93.20 -31.81 -13.14
N GLU A 739 -92.44 -32.85 -12.78
CA GLU A 739 -91.01 -32.69 -12.46
C GLU A 739 -90.13 -32.44 -13.69
N PHE A 740 -90.47 -32.97 -14.87
CA PHE A 740 -89.79 -32.63 -16.13
C PHE A 740 -90.03 -31.16 -16.54
N HIS A 741 -91.25 -30.66 -16.40
CA HIS A 741 -91.58 -29.25 -16.64
C HIS A 741 -90.84 -28.32 -15.68
N LYS A 742 -90.74 -28.68 -14.39
CA LYS A 742 -89.93 -27.92 -13.42
C LYS A 742 -88.44 -27.94 -13.76
N LEU A 743 -87.90 -29.06 -14.21
CA LEU A 743 -86.51 -29.14 -14.70
C LEU A 743 -86.30 -28.19 -15.89
N CYS A 744 -87.22 -28.18 -16.87
CA CYS A 744 -87.13 -27.29 -18.03
C CYS A 744 -87.24 -25.80 -17.64
N ARG A 745 -88.12 -25.45 -16.68
CA ARG A 745 -88.20 -24.09 -16.12
C ARG A 745 -86.92 -23.71 -15.40
N ASN A 746 -86.38 -24.56 -14.52
CA ASN A 746 -85.13 -24.27 -13.81
C ASN A 746 -83.93 -24.12 -14.77
N PHE A 747 -83.92 -24.86 -15.88
CA PHE A 747 -82.92 -24.67 -16.94
C PHE A 747 -83.04 -23.28 -17.61
N ALA A 748 -84.26 -22.88 -17.97
CA ALA A 748 -84.53 -21.62 -18.67
C ALA A 748 -84.39 -20.37 -17.77
N ASP A 749 -84.98 -20.42 -16.58
CA ASP A 749 -85.13 -19.27 -15.68
C ASP A 749 -83.93 -19.07 -14.75
N ILE A 750 -83.13 -20.13 -14.52
CA ILE A 750 -82.03 -20.10 -13.55
C ILE A 750 -80.68 -20.41 -14.22
N LEU A 751 -80.53 -21.57 -14.87
CA LEU A 751 -79.21 -21.97 -15.40
C LEU A 751 -78.71 -21.08 -16.55
N MET A 752 -79.54 -20.78 -17.55
CA MET A 752 -79.10 -19.95 -18.68
C MET A 752 -78.78 -18.49 -18.31
N PRO A 753 -79.58 -17.81 -17.47
CA PRO A 753 -79.20 -16.51 -16.91
C PRO A 753 -77.92 -16.57 -16.06
N LEU A 754 -77.71 -17.65 -15.30
CA LEU A 754 -76.49 -17.86 -14.53
C LEU A 754 -75.25 -17.95 -15.44
N VAL A 755 -75.34 -18.72 -16.53
CA VAL A 755 -74.25 -18.86 -17.52
C VAL A 755 -73.94 -17.52 -18.19
N ALA A 756 -74.97 -16.74 -18.57
CA ALA A 756 -74.79 -15.41 -19.14
C ALA A 756 -74.12 -14.44 -18.15
N SER A 757 -74.53 -14.43 -16.89
CA SER A 757 -73.94 -13.59 -15.85
C SER A 757 -72.46 -13.93 -15.61
N HIS A 758 -72.08 -15.20 -15.63
CA HIS A 758 -70.67 -15.60 -15.50
C HIS A 758 -69.82 -15.19 -16.72
N LEU A 759 -70.36 -15.27 -17.94
CA LEU A 759 -69.68 -14.79 -19.14
C LEU A 759 -69.46 -13.27 -19.11
N GLU A 760 -70.46 -12.50 -18.65
CA GLU A 760 -70.34 -11.06 -18.43
C GLU A 760 -69.32 -10.73 -17.33
N ALA A 761 -69.26 -11.52 -16.27
CA ALA A 761 -68.25 -11.34 -15.21
C ALA A 761 -66.82 -11.63 -15.70
N LEU A 762 -66.64 -12.55 -16.64
CA LEU A 762 -65.32 -12.95 -17.16
C LEU A 762 -64.79 -12.02 -18.26
N PHE A 763 -65.66 -11.52 -19.14
CA PHE A 763 -65.25 -10.75 -20.34
C PHE A 763 -65.87 -9.35 -20.43
N GLY A 764 -66.67 -8.95 -19.43
CA GLY A 764 -67.39 -7.67 -19.38
C GLY A 764 -68.71 -7.68 -20.15
N SER A 765 -69.41 -6.54 -20.13
CA SER A 765 -70.77 -6.33 -20.69
C SER A 765 -70.93 -6.58 -22.20
N PHE A 766 -69.83 -6.82 -22.91
CA PHE A 766 -69.79 -7.13 -24.34
C PHE A 766 -69.86 -8.63 -24.64
N ALA A 767 -69.80 -9.51 -23.63
CA ALA A 767 -69.92 -10.95 -23.77
C ALA A 767 -71.35 -11.43 -23.55
N ARG A 768 -72.28 -10.96 -24.40
CA ARG A 768 -73.70 -11.27 -24.28
C ARG A 768 -74.00 -12.63 -24.90
N LEU A 769 -74.51 -13.55 -24.08
CA LEU A 769 -75.12 -14.79 -24.54
C LEU A 769 -76.58 -14.50 -24.92
N ASP A 770 -77.02 -14.96 -26.09
CA ASP A 770 -78.42 -14.82 -26.51
C ASP A 770 -79.32 -15.85 -25.80
N VAL A 771 -79.56 -15.61 -24.51
CA VAL A 771 -80.44 -16.43 -23.67
C VAL A 771 -81.86 -16.44 -24.24
N GLY A 772 -82.30 -15.32 -24.82
CA GLY A 772 -83.61 -15.19 -25.45
C GLY A 772 -83.80 -16.14 -26.63
N ALA A 773 -82.79 -16.33 -27.48
CA ALA A 773 -82.86 -17.32 -28.56
C ALA A 773 -82.80 -18.77 -28.06
N ILE A 774 -81.99 -19.07 -27.04
CA ILE A 774 -81.90 -20.44 -26.46
C ILE A 774 -83.24 -20.81 -25.81
N VAL A 775 -83.75 -19.96 -24.91
CA VAL A 775 -85.03 -20.17 -24.21
C VAL A 775 -86.20 -20.05 -25.18
N GLY A 776 -86.14 -19.12 -26.13
CA GLY A 776 -87.12 -18.98 -27.20
C GLY A 776 -87.19 -20.20 -28.11
N SER A 777 -86.08 -20.92 -28.30
CA SER A 777 -86.09 -22.22 -28.97
C SER A 777 -86.76 -23.31 -28.13
N MET A 778 -86.88 -23.18 -26.80
CA MET A 778 -87.55 -24.20 -25.98
C MET A 778 -89.05 -24.34 -26.31
N VAL A 779 -89.77 -23.26 -26.70
CA VAL A 779 -91.18 -23.18 -27.21
C VAL A 779 -92.24 -23.88 -26.30
N PRO A 780 -93.54 -23.50 -26.30
CA PRO A 780 -94.47 -23.74 -25.17
C PRO A 780 -94.74 -25.19 -24.73
N ASP A 781 -94.41 -26.17 -25.56
CA ASP A 781 -94.64 -27.61 -25.30
C ASP A 781 -93.91 -28.11 -24.04
N LEU A 782 -92.85 -27.41 -23.62
CA LEU A 782 -92.07 -27.74 -22.42
C LEU A 782 -92.45 -26.92 -21.16
N ILE A 783 -93.33 -25.89 -21.21
CA ILE A 783 -93.46 -24.89 -20.11
C ILE A 783 -94.91 -24.50 -19.67
N THR A 784 -96.00 -24.93 -20.33
CA THR A 784 -97.38 -24.39 -20.07
C THR A 784 -98.06 -24.75 -18.72
N GLU A 785 -98.88 -23.84 -18.18
CA GLU A 785 -99.50 -23.80 -16.80
C GLU A 785 -101.04 -23.52 -16.83
N TYR A 786 -101.81 -23.86 -15.78
CA TYR A 786 -103.24 -23.48 -15.59
C TYR A 786 -103.52 -22.99 -14.16
N LEU A 787 -104.17 -21.81 -14.02
CA LEU A 787 -104.66 -21.10 -12.79
C LEU A 787 -106.22 -21.05 -12.81
N PRO A 788 -106.97 -20.85 -11.68
CA PRO A 788 -107.31 -19.48 -11.18
C PRO A 788 -107.64 -19.28 -9.66
N GLU A 789 -107.59 -18.01 -9.18
CA GLU A 789 -108.10 -17.41 -7.91
C GLU A 789 -109.66 -17.23 -7.87
N PRO A 790 -110.40 -16.64 -6.87
CA PRO A 790 -110.03 -15.85 -5.63
C PRO A 790 -110.88 -16.10 -4.34
N GLU A 791 -110.54 -15.47 -3.19
CA GLU A 791 -111.52 -14.95 -2.19
C GLU A 791 -110.91 -13.98 -1.13
N LEU A 792 -111.76 -13.06 -0.65
CA LEU A 792 -111.54 -11.78 0.05
C LEU A 792 -111.31 -11.81 1.58
N SER A 793 -111.01 -10.61 2.14
CA SER A 793 -111.19 -10.04 3.51
C SER A 793 -109.90 -9.93 4.35
N GLU A 794 -109.57 -8.85 5.06
CA GLU A 794 -110.18 -7.57 5.44
C GLU A 794 -109.05 -6.63 5.93
N LEU A 795 -109.19 -5.30 5.75
CA LEU A 795 -108.42 -4.26 6.45
C LEU A 795 -109.14 -3.87 7.76
N PRO A 796 -108.44 -3.32 8.75
CA PRO A 796 -108.76 -1.94 9.13
C PRO A 796 -107.56 -1.03 9.47
N GLU A 797 -107.91 0.24 9.60
CA GLU A 797 -107.16 1.51 9.50
C GLU A 797 -106.33 1.95 10.74
N GLU A 798 -105.31 2.78 10.44
CA GLU A 798 -104.72 4.00 11.07
C GLU A 798 -104.64 4.28 12.61
N GLU A 799 -103.39 4.52 13.06
CA GLU A 799 -102.80 5.64 13.89
C GLU A 799 -103.27 5.98 15.34
N PRO A 800 -102.53 6.79 16.18
CA PRO A 800 -101.09 7.20 16.27
C PRO A 800 -100.48 7.21 17.72
N ALA A 801 -99.25 7.77 17.87
CA ALA A 801 -98.58 8.32 19.09
C ALA A 801 -97.92 7.31 20.08
N GLU A 802 -96.80 7.54 20.78
CA GLU A 802 -95.86 8.66 20.98
C GLU A 802 -94.63 8.17 21.81
N ALA A 803 -93.54 8.94 21.73
CA ALA A 803 -92.47 9.15 22.74
C ALA A 803 -91.38 8.07 23.00
N ALA A 804 -90.13 8.41 22.66
CA ALA A 804 -89.12 8.90 23.62
C ALA A 804 -87.77 9.27 22.94
N GLU A 805 -87.63 10.56 22.65
CA GLU A 805 -86.52 11.50 22.95
C GLU A 805 -85.01 11.19 22.77
N ALA A 806 -84.38 12.24 22.21
CA ALA A 806 -83.06 12.86 22.46
C ALA A 806 -81.82 12.26 21.75
N ASP A 807 -81.36 12.85 20.64
CA ASP A 807 -80.52 14.07 20.49
C ASP A 807 -79.03 13.83 20.86
N ALA A 808 -78.14 13.76 19.85
CA ALA A 808 -77.39 14.85 19.20
C ALA A 808 -76.11 15.22 20.00
N ALA A 809 -74.93 14.84 19.50
CA ALA A 809 -73.89 15.72 18.92
C ALA A 809 -73.18 16.60 20.00
N GLU A 810 -71.85 16.57 20.21
CA GLU A 810 -70.81 17.16 19.36
C GLU A 810 -69.40 17.04 20.03
N ALA A 811 -68.36 17.05 19.18
CA ALA A 811 -67.02 17.69 19.31
C ALA A 811 -65.92 17.24 20.33
N GLU A 812 -64.83 16.71 19.73
CA GLU A 812 -63.36 16.92 19.91
C GLU A 812 -62.59 16.96 21.26
N ALA A 813 -61.36 16.38 21.18
CA ALA A 813 -60.17 16.37 22.07
C ALA A 813 -60.25 15.44 23.31
N GLU A 814 -59.26 14.61 23.70
CA GLU A 814 -57.80 14.82 23.76
C GLU A 814 -57.06 13.47 24.06
N ALA A 815 -55.81 13.34 23.57
CA ALA A 815 -54.62 12.61 24.09
C ALA A 815 -54.55 11.07 24.40
N ALA A 816 -53.52 10.43 23.78
CA ALA A 816 -52.58 9.35 24.19
C ALA A 816 -52.99 8.33 25.29
N ASP A 817 -52.72 7.02 25.21
CA ASP A 817 -51.41 6.37 25.00
C ASP A 817 -51.55 4.83 24.89
N ALA A 818 -50.56 4.22 24.21
CA ALA A 818 -49.97 2.88 24.29
C ALA A 818 -50.75 1.52 24.35
N GLU A 819 -50.42 0.71 23.32
CA GLU A 819 -49.97 -0.72 23.30
C GLU A 819 -50.85 -1.83 23.92
N SER A 820 -51.38 -2.80 23.15
CA SER A 820 -50.85 -3.83 22.22
C SER A 820 -50.63 -5.23 22.83
N ARG A 821 -51.21 -6.25 22.16
CA ARG A 821 -50.83 -7.67 22.04
C ARG A 821 -51.96 -8.37 21.26
N GLY A 822 -51.76 -9.13 20.19
CA GLY A 822 -50.56 -9.55 19.47
C GLY A 822 -50.96 -10.51 18.32
N LEU A 823 -49.93 -11.06 17.67
CA LEU A 823 -49.89 -12.23 16.78
C LEU A 823 -50.26 -12.03 15.30
N ALA A 824 -49.22 -11.96 14.46
CA ALA A 824 -49.08 -12.83 13.29
C ALA A 824 -47.61 -12.93 12.85
N CYS A 825 -47.08 -14.16 12.85
CA CYS A 825 -45.80 -14.56 12.27
C CYS A 825 -45.97 -14.89 10.78
N ALA A 826 -44.99 -14.52 9.93
CA ALA A 826 -44.45 -15.39 8.88
C ALA A 826 -43.24 -14.72 8.21
N ALA A 827 -42.16 -15.48 8.07
CA ALA A 827 -40.84 -15.11 7.57
C ALA A 827 -40.76 -15.08 6.03
N GLY A 828 -39.78 -14.35 5.48
CA GLY A 828 -39.40 -14.48 4.06
C GLY A 828 -38.49 -13.38 3.53
N ALA A 829 -37.18 -13.65 3.57
CA ALA A 829 -36.03 -12.83 3.20
C ALA A 829 -36.06 -12.08 1.84
N GLY A 830 -35.39 -10.93 1.84
CA GLY A 830 -34.79 -10.27 0.66
C GLY A 830 -33.74 -9.23 1.10
N GLY A 831 -32.45 -9.56 0.99
CA GLY A 831 -31.34 -8.58 1.00
C GLY A 831 -31.24 -7.87 -0.36
N LYS A 832 -30.54 -6.76 -0.60
CA LYS A 832 -29.37 -6.01 -0.07
C LYS A 832 -29.49 -4.56 -0.67
N PRO A 833 -28.54 -3.58 -0.56
CA PRO A 833 -27.18 -3.52 0.05
C PRO A 833 -27.01 -2.36 1.07
N PHE A 834 -26.11 -2.45 2.05
CA PHE A 834 -24.69 -2.03 2.02
C PHE A 834 -24.44 -0.61 1.48
N ASP A 835 -24.70 0.38 2.33
CA ASP A 835 -24.04 1.69 2.28
C ASP A 835 -23.10 1.85 3.47
N ALA A 836 -21.99 2.53 3.17
CA ALA A 836 -20.79 2.60 3.95
C ALA A 836 -20.93 3.38 5.27
N VAL A 837 -20.28 2.77 6.24
CA VAL A 837 -19.78 3.21 7.54
C VAL A 837 -19.28 4.69 7.58
N THR A 838 -20.00 5.47 8.39
CA THR A 838 -19.65 6.62 9.27
C THR A 838 -19.19 7.97 8.66
N PRO A 839 -19.72 9.11 9.18
CA PRO A 839 -19.41 9.59 10.54
C PRO A 839 -20.65 10.04 11.32
N GLN A 840 -21.20 9.14 12.14
CA GLN A 840 -22.15 9.49 13.20
C GLN A 840 -21.86 8.66 14.45
N LEU A 841 -20.74 8.94 15.12
CA LEU A 841 -20.39 8.29 16.40
C LEU A 841 -20.11 9.27 17.54
N ALA A 842 -20.40 10.56 17.35
CA ALA A 842 -20.24 11.58 18.40
C ALA A 842 -21.55 12.00 19.10
N ALA A 843 -22.72 11.57 18.62
CA ALA A 843 -24.00 12.11 19.12
C ALA A 843 -24.93 11.09 19.82
N LYS A 844 -24.58 9.80 19.92
CA LYS A 844 -25.52 8.77 20.42
C LYS A 844 -25.13 8.01 21.70
N ASN A 845 -24.07 8.43 22.41
CA ASN A 845 -23.66 7.81 23.69
C ASN A 845 -24.00 8.67 24.92
N ARG A 846 -25.17 9.30 24.95
CA ARG A 846 -25.75 9.90 26.17
C ARG A 846 -27.04 9.19 26.56
N SER A 847 -26.95 7.91 26.91
CA SER A 847 -27.93 7.23 27.77
C SER A 847 -27.57 5.75 27.89
N LYS A 848 -26.82 5.40 28.93
CA LYS A 848 -26.74 4.05 29.54
C LYS A 848 -25.81 4.13 30.75
N ARG A 849 -26.29 4.75 31.85
CA ARG A 849 -25.66 4.55 33.16
C ARG A 849 -26.30 3.33 33.81
N SER A 850 -25.48 2.47 34.42
CA SER A 850 -25.92 1.45 35.37
C SER A 850 -26.76 2.10 36.48
N LYS A 851 -27.76 1.38 37.02
CA LYS A 851 -28.60 1.82 38.16
C LYS A 851 -27.79 2.21 39.41
N ASP A 852 -26.52 1.80 39.51
CA ASP A 852 -25.60 2.12 40.61
C ASP A 852 -24.66 3.31 40.32
N GLY A 853 -24.83 4.01 39.19
CA GLY A 853 -24.05 5.20 38.84
C GLY A 853 -22.58 4.94 38.44
N ARG A 854 -22.13 3.69 38.39
CA ARG A 854 -20.78 3.30 37.95
C ARG A 854 -20.71 3.17 36.42
N ALA A 855 -19.61 3.63 35.83
CA ALA A 855 -19.32 3.51 34.40
C ALA A 855 -19.01 2.05 34.02
N TYR A 856 -19.32 1.64 32.80
CA TYR A 856 -18.98 0.28 32.34
C TYR A 856 -17.47 0.14 32.12
N PRO A 857 -16.86 -1.05 32.33
CA PRO A 857 -15.41 -1.23 32.18
C PRO A 857 -14.90 -0.84 30.79
N GLU A 858 -15.65 -1.11 29.71
CA GLU A 858 -15.28 -0.66 28.36
C GLU A 858 -15.30 0.87 28.20
N GLU A 859 -16.18 1.58 28.91
CA GLU A 859 -16.24 3.05 28.92
C GLU A 859 -15.04 3.63 29.68
N VAL A 860 -14.61 2.95 30.74
CA VAL A 860 -13.40 3.32 31.49
C VAL A 860 -12.17 3.14 30.60
N ASN A 861 -12.00 1.98 29.95
CA ASN A 861 -10.86 1.71 29.05
C ASN A 861 -10.82 2.71 27.86
N THR A 862 -11.98 3.02 27.27
CA THR A 862 -12.06 3.99 26.16
C THR A 862 -11.87 5.44 26.62
N PHE A 863 -12.26 5.78 27.85
CA PHE A 863 -11.94 7.06 28.47
C PHE A 863 -10.43 7.21 28.68
N TYR A 864 -9.75 6.19 29.21
CA TYR A 864 -8.29 6.17 29.32
C TYR A 864 -7.62 6.32 27.95
N ALA A 865 -8.09 5.59 26.94
CA ALA A 865 -7.54 5.64 25.58
C ALA A 865 -7.63 7.04 24.93
N ASN A 866 -8.66 7.83 25.25
CA ASN A 866 -8.94 9.08 24.55
C ASN A 866 -8.61 10.35 25.35
N VAL A 867 -8.74 10.32 26.69
CA VAL A 867 -8.64 11.53 27.53
C VAL A 867 -7.30 11.62 28.25
N LEU A 868 -6.75 10.52 28.77
CA LEU A 868 -5.52 10.55 29.55
C LEU A 868 -4.24 10.70 28.72
N LEU A 869 -4.32 10.52 27.40
CA LEU A 869 -3.17 10.66 26.49
C LEU A 869 -3.04 12.02 25.81
N ALA A 870 -4.00 12.92 25.97
CA ALA A 870 -3.85 14.30 25.48
C ALA A 870 -2.53 14.97 25.94
N PRO A 871 -2.03 14.73 27.17
CA PRO A 871 -0.73 15.24 27.61
C PRO A 871 0.48 14.52 27.00
N ALA A 872 0.35 13.23 26.64
CA ALA A 872 1.45 12.45 26.04
C ALA A 872 1.86 13.00 24.67
N PHE A 873 0.87 13.36 23.83
CA PHE A 873 1.12 14.02 22.55
C PHE A 873 1.82 15.37 22.69
N PHE A 874 1.72 16.00 23.86
CA PHE A 874 2.37 17.26 24.13
C PHE A 874 3.85 17.09 24.47
N LYS A 875 4.29 15.96 25.06
CA LYS A 875 5.66 15.73 25.57
C LYS A 875 6.80 16.09 24.58
N PRO A 876 6.72 15.81 23.26
CA PRO A 876 7.81 16.14 22.34
C PRO A 876 8.06 17.65 22.18
N ILE A 877 7.03 18.49 22.31
CA ILE A 877 7.13 19.95 22.12
C ILE A 877 8.04 20.61 23.18
N PRO A 878 7.80 20.45 24.50
CA PRO A 878 8.68 20.98 25.53
C PRO A 878 10.05 20.27 25.54
N GLY A 879 10.14 18.99 25.16
CA GLY A 879 11.42 18.29 24.99
C GLY A 879 12.30 18.93 23.90
N GLY A 880 11.72 19.20 22.73
CA GLY A 880 12.40 19.91 21.64
C GLY A 880 12.73 21.36 21.96
N LEU A 881 11.84 22.07 22.67
CA LEU A 881 12.11 23.43 23.12
C LEU A 881 13.25 23.48 24.15
N SER A 882 13.33 22.49 25.04
CA SER A 882 14.41 22.32 26.02
C SER A 882 15.77 22.07 25.34
N ASP A 883 15.81 21.18 24.34
CA ASP A 883 17.02 20.91 23.56
C ASP A 883 17.42 22.12 22.69
N TRP A 884 16.46 22.84 22.12
CA TRP A 884 16.72 24.04 21.33
C TRP A 884 17.31 25.20 22.17
N LEU A 885 16.79 25.41 23.38
CA LEU A 885 17.34 26.39 24.32
C LEU A 885 18.77 25.99 24.74
N ARG A 886 19.01 24.70 24.96
CA ARG A 886 20.34 24.13 25.26
C ARG A 886 21.34 24.39 24.12
N LEU A 887 20.95 24.17 22.86
CA LEU A 887 21.79 24.45 21.69
C LEU A 887 22.15 25.94 21.53
N ARG A 888 21.36 26.85 22.11
CA ARG A 888 21.64 28.30 22.14
C ARG A 888 22.45 28.77 23.35
N GLY A 889 22.94 27.84 24.17
CA GLY A 889 23.72 28.16 25.38
C GLY A 889 22.86 28.55 26.59
N CYS A 890 21.53 28.43 26.52
CA CYS A 890 20.66 28.57 27.69
C CYS A 890 20.55 27.23 28.42
N GLY A 891 20.89 27.16 29.72
CA GLY A 891 20.68 25.95 30.51
C GLY A 891 19.20 25.59 30.65
N ARG A 892 18.88 24.33 30.99
CA ARG A 892 17.49 23.85 31.17
C ARG A 892 16.78 24.39 32.42
N ARG A 893 17.53 25.01 33.34
CA ARG A 893 17.06 25.56 34.64
C ARG A 893 15.94 26.61 34.50
N PRO A 894 16.12 27.73 33.77
CA PRO A 894 15.08 28.76 33.62
C PRO A 894 13.79 28.20 33.00
N PHE A 895 13.91 27.21 32.11
CA PHE A 895 12.76 26.57 31.49
C PHE A 895 11.99 25.66 32.47
N LEU A 896 12.70 24.87 33.27
CA LEU A 896 12.08 24.02 34.30
C LEU A 896 11.37 24.87 35.39
N VAL A 897 12.03 25.93 35.87
CA VAL A 897 11.45 26.87 36.85
C VAL A 897 10.18 27.54 36.31
N LEU A 898 10.18 27.93 35.03
CA LEU A 898 9.00 28.50 34.39
C LEU A 898 7.84 27.49 34.33
N ILE A 899 8.12 26.23 33.99
CA ILE A 899 7.11 25.16 33.95
C ILE A 899 6.54 24.90 35.35
N GLU A 900 7.38 24.84 36.39
CA GLU A 900 6.95 24.62 37.78
C GLU A 900 6.06 25.76 38.30
N LEU A 901 6.40 27.02 37.96
CA LEU A 901 5.57 28.18 38.28
C LEU A 901 4.22 28.12 37.53
N LEU A 902 4.23 27.80 36.24
CA LEU A 902 3.00 27.62 35.46
C LEU A 902 2.14 26.45 35.97
N TRP A 903 2.76 25.38 36.44
CA TRP A 903 2.07 24.26 37.07
C TRP A 903 1.38 24.67 38.37
N CYS A 904 2.09 25.43 39.22
CA CYS A 904 1.52 26.00 40.44
C CYS A 904 0.33 26.94 40.13
N ILE A 905 0.49 27.86 39.19
CA ILE A 905 -0.57 28.78 38.74
C ILE A 905 -1.78 27.99 38.22
N SER A 906 -1.55 26.92 37.46
CA SER A 906 -2.61 26.07 36.92
C SER A 906 -3.39 25.33 38.01
N LEU A 907 -2.71 24.86 39.07
CA LEU A 907 -3.35 24.23 40.23
C LEU A 907 -4.13 25.24 41.09
N VAL A 908 -3.61 26.46 41.26
CA VAL A 908 -4.34 27.55 41.92
C VAL A 908 -5.57 27.94 41.11
N PHE A 909 -5.45 28.06 39.79
CA PHE A 909 -6.58 28.32 38.90
C PHE A 909 -7.63 27.19 38.95
N ALA A 910 -7.18 25.92 39.03
CA ALA A 910 -8.08 24.77 39.24
C ALA A 910 -8.84 24.84 40.56
N SER A 911 -8.22 25.40 41.61
CA SER A 911 -8.86 25.58 42.91
C SER A 911 -9.90 26.72 42.95
N GLU A 912 -9.89 27.61 41.97
CA GLU A 912 -10.82 28.75 41.87
C GLU A 912 -11.85 28.58 40.74
N ALA A 913 -11.70 27.54 39.93
CA ALA A 913 -12.59 27.21 38.84
C ALA A 913 -14.01 26.85 39.33
N ARG A 914 -14.96 27.78 39.18
CA ARG A 914 -16.37 27.58 39.57
C ARG A 914 -17.27 27.04 38.46
N THR A 915 -16.80 27.05 37.21
CA THR A 915 -17.55 26.55 36.04
C THR A 915 -16.94 25.27 35.49
N ARG A 916 -17.75 24.43 34.84
CA ARG A 916 -17.27 23.20 34.19
C ARG A 916 -16.20 23.50 33.12
N GLY A 917 -16.36 24.60 32.38
CA GLY A 917 -15.39 25.05 31.38
C GLY A 917 -14.07 25.51 32.00
N SER A 918 -14.12 26.33 33.06
CA SER A 918 -12.90 26.76 33.77
C SER A 918 -12.18 25.59 34.43
N PHE A 919 -12.91 24.62 34.98
CA PHE A 919 -12.32 23.43 35.60
C PHE A 919 -11.63 22.55 34.55
N PHE A 920 -12.28 22.35 33.40
CA PHE A 920 -11.68 21.62 32.29
C PHE A 920 -10.43 22.31 31.75
N ALA A 921 -10.48 23.64 31.54
CA ALA A 921 -9.32 24.41 31.10
C ALA A 921 -8.16 24.35 32.11
N ALA A 922 -8.45 24.45 33.40
CA ALA A 922 -7.46 24.31 34.46
C ALA A 922 -6.83 22.91 34.49
N PHE A 923 -7.66 21.88 34.36
CA PHE A 923 -7.19 20.49 34.32
C PHE A 923 -6.28 20.23 33.12
N VAL A 924 -6.65 20.72 31.93
CA VAL A 924 -5.81 20.64 30.73
C VAL A 924 -4.48 21.38 30.94
N ALA A 925 -4.51 22.59 31.51
CA ALA A 925 -3.29 23.35 31.79
C ALA A 925 -2.36 22.63 32.79
N VAL A 926 -2.92 22.05 33.86
CA VAL A 926 -2.16 21.21 34.82
C VAL A 926 -1.53 20.02 34.11
N ALA A 927 -2.27 19.34 33.23
CA ALA A 927 -1.79 18.17 32.52
C ALA A 927 -0.68 18.52 31.50
N LEU A 928 -0.80 19.64 30.80
CA LEU A 928 0.24 20.14 29.88
C LEU A 928 1.52 20.52 30.63
N CYS A 929 1.41 21.19 31.78
CA CYS A 929 2.56 21.55 32.60
C CYS A 929 3.26 20.32 33.18
N CYS A 930 2.48 19.32 33.61
CA CYS A 930 3.02 18.03 34.08
C CYS A 930 3.79 17.31 32.97
N GLY A 931 3.21 17.16 31.77
CA GLY A 931 3.89 16.55 30.63
C GLY A 931 5.14 17.32 30.18
N ALA A 932 5.15 18.65 30.30
CA ALA A 932 6.32 19.47 30.04
C ALA A 932 7.44 19.27 31.06
N ALA A 933 7.10 19.19 32.34
CA ALA A 933 8.07 18.92 33.40
C ALA A 933 8.70 17.53 33.23
N GLU A 934 7.88 16.51 32.94
CA GLU A 934 8.36 15.14 32.66
C GLU A 934 9.33 15.11 31.48
N ALA A 935 8.99 15.70 30.33
CA ALA A 935 9.86 15.70 29.16
C ALA A 935 11.23 16.37 29.41
N VAL A 936 11.26 17.44 30.22
CA VAL A 936 12.50 18.15 30.57
C VAL A 936 13.34 17.34 31.56
N LEU A 937 12.71 16.73 32.57
CA LEU A 937 13.39 15.90 33.57
C LEU A 937 13.93 14.60 32.95
N ASP A 938 13.18 13.97 32.07
CA ASP A 938 13.61 12.79 31.32
C ASP A 938 14.78 13.12 30.39
N GLY A 939 14.72 14.28 29.72
CA GLY A 939 15.87 14.78 28.97
C GLY A 939 17.10 14.98 29.85
N ALA A 940 16.92 15.46 31.09
CA ALA A 940 18.02 15.70 32.02
C ALA A 940 18.61 14.39 32.56
N SER A 941 17.79 13.34 32.75
CA SER A 941 18.26 12.03 33.17
C SER A 941 19.07 11.33 32.06
N VAL A 942 18.67 11.45 30.79
CA VAL A 942 19.47 10.98 29.64
C VAL A 942 20.81 11.71 29.53
N GLU A 943 20.83 13.01 29.81
CA GLU A 943 22.06 13.81 29.82
C GLU A 943 22.99 13.42 30.98
N LEU A 944 22.44 13.19 32.17
CA LEU A 944 23.18 12.70 33.34
C LEU A 944 23.79 11.32 33.08
N MET A 945 23.02 10.41 32.49
CA MET A 945 23.47 9.08 32.08
C MET A 945 24.72 9.15 31.20
N ARG A 946 24.72 10.04 30.19
CA ARG A 946 25.84 10.20 29.26
C ARG A 946 27.05 10.87 29.89
N ASN A 947 26.82 11.95 30.63
CA ASN A 947 27.92 12.70 31.25
C ASN A 947 28.65 11.89 32.33
N LEU A 948 27.96 10.96 32.99
CA LEU A 948 28.53 10.10 34.03
C LEU A 948 28.83 8.67 33.53
N ASN A 949 28.62 8.37 32.24
CA ASN A 949 28.75 7.03 31.64
C ASN A 949 28.03 5.92 32.44
N LEU A 950 26.84 6.22 32.97
CA LEU A 950 26.02 5.29 33.73
C LEU A 950 25.13 4.45 32.81
N CYS A 951 24.68 3.29 33.29
CA CYS A 951 23.72 2.48 32.55
C CYS A 951 22.35 3.19 32.50
N GLY A 952 21.74 3.28 31.31
CA GLY A 952 20.43 3.92 31.14
C GLY A 952 19.35 3.29 32.00
N ALA A 953 19.41 1.97 32.20
CA ALA A 953 18.50 1.25 33.08
C ALA A 953 18.64 1.67 34.55
N GLU A 954 19.85 1.98 35.01
CA GLU A 954 20.12 2.40 36.39
C GLU A 954 19.59 3.83 36.65
N VAL A 955 19.90 4.76 35.76
CA VAL A 955 19.44 6.16 35.86
C VAL A 955 17.92 6.27 35.69
N GLN A 956 17.32 5.51 34.76
CA GLN A 956 15.87 5.51 34.60
C GLN A 956 15.16 4.81 35.75
N SER A 957 15.72 3.73 36.31
CA SER A 957 15.12 3.06 37.48
C SER A 957 15.12 3.97 38.72
N THR A 958 16.19 4.74 38.95
CA THR A 958 16.26 5.69 40.08
C THR A 958 15.27 6.83 39.89
N ALA A 959 15.19 7.43 38.70
CA ALA A 959 14.18 8.45 38.39
C ALA A 959 12.75 7.92 38.57
N PHE A 960 12.48 6.71 38.08
CA PHE A 960 11.18 6.06 38.23
C PHE A 960 10.86 5.70 39.69
N ALA A 961 11.86 5.39 40.52
CA ALA A 961 11.69 5.18 41.95
C ALA A 961 11.22 6.45 42.68
N PHE A 962 11.78 7.62 42.35
CA PHE A 962 11.28 8.89 42.89
C PHE A 962 9.84 9.18 42.44
N LYS A 963 9.51 8.91 41.18
CA LYS A 963 8.13 9.04 40.66
C LYS A 963 7.14 8.12 41.40
N THR A 964 7.56 6.87 41.64
CA THR A 964 6.75 5.87 42.34
C THR A 964 6.59 6.19 43.83
N ALA A 965 7.64 6.69 44.48
CA ALA A 965 7.59 7.16 45.86
C ALA A 965 6.67 8.38 46.03
N GLY A 966 6.73 9.35 45.10
CA GLY A 966 5.80 10.48 45.07
C GLY A 966 4.35 10.05 44.87
N SER A 967 4.12 9.07 43.99
CA SER A 967 2.79 8.48 43.77
C SER A 967 2.27 7.76 45.03
N LEU A 968 3.13 6.99 45.72
CA LEU A 968 2.79 6.35 46.98
C LEU A 968 2.42 7.38 48.06
N LEU A 969 3.21 8.45 48.19
CA LEU A 969 2.92 9.53 49.14
C LEU A 969 1.58 10.21 48.80
N ALA A 970 1.32 10.48 47.52
CA ALA A 970 0.06 11.05 47.06
C ALA A 970 -1.13 10.13 47.37
N PHE A 971 -1.05 8.82 47.09
CA PHE A 971 -2.13 7.87 47.39
C PHE A 971 -2.32 7.63 48.89
N ALA A 972 -1.26 7.69 49.69
CA ALA A 972 -1.34 7.56 51.14
C ALA A 972 -1.97 8.81 51.79
N THR A 973 -1.69 10.00 51.27
CA THR A 973 -2.16 11.27 51.83
C THR A 973 -3.50 11.76 51.26
N SER A 974 -3.87 11.35 50.05
CA SER A 974 -5.12 11.78 49.39
C SER A 974 -6.39 11.44 50.17
N PRO A 975 -6.57 10.22 50.72
CA PRO A 975 -7.76 9.91 51.53
C PRO A 975 -7.85 10.75 52.80
N LEU A 976 -6.71 11.05 53.43
CA LEU A 976 -6.63 11.91 54.62
C LEU A 976 -7.00 13.35 54.26
N LEU A 977 -6.41 13.91 53.19
CA LEU A 977 -6.70 15.26 52.71
C LEU A 977 -8.17 15.44 52.30
N LEU A 978 -8.75 14.46 51.61
CA LEU A 978 -10.15 14.50 51.19
C LEU A 978 -11.13 14.23 52.34
N ALA A 979 -10.70 13.54 53.40
CA ALA A 979 -11.49 13.36 54.61
C ALA A 979 -11.52 14.63 55.47
N THR A 980 -10.47 15.45 55.44
CA THR A 980 -10.34 16.64 56.29
C THR A 980 -10.60 17.96 55.57
N CYS A 981 -10.51 18.02 54.24
CA CYS A 981 -10.54 19.26 53.46
C CYS A 981 -11.41 19.15 52.19
N SER A 982 -11.95 20.29 51.73
CA SER A 982 -12.68 20.36 50.46
C SER A 982 -11.76 20.12 49.25
N HIS A 983 -12.30 19.65 48.12
CA HIS A 983 -11.53 19.41 46.89
C HIS A 983 -10.75 20.65 46.40
N TYR A 984 -11.31 21.85 46.59
CA TYR A 984 -10.63 23.11 46.25
C TYR A 984 -9.45 23.39 47.19
N THR A 985 -9.64 23.14 48.49
CA THR A 985 -8.57 23.28 49.49
C THR A 985 -7.48 22.24 49.24
N ALA A 986 -7.83 21.01 48.88
CA ALA A 986 -6.89 19.96 48.51
C ALA A 986 -6.05 20.37 47.29
N ALA A 987 -6.65 20.97 46.25
CA ALA A 987 -5.92 21.48 45.09
C ALA A 987 -4.92 22.60 45.47
N LYS A 988 -5.29 23.50 46.40
CA LYS A 988 -4.37 24.53 46.92
C LYS A 988 -3.20 23.92 47.69
N VAL A 989 -3.46 22.90 48.50
CA VAL A 989 -2.41 22.17 49.22
C VAL A 989 -1.47 21.45 48.24
N CYS A 990 -2.01 20.86 47.17
CA CYS A 990 -1.21 20.24 46.12
C CYS A 990 -0.35 21.26 45.36
N ALA A 991 -0.78 22.52 45.22
CA ALA A 991 0.01 23.58 44.58
C ALA A 991 1.28 23.96 45.35
N ILE A 992 1.35 23.64 46.66
CA ILE A 992 2.55 23.84 47.48
C ILE A 992 3.71 22.95 47.01
N VAL A 993 3.42 21.78 46.46
CA VAL A 993 4.44 20.81 46.03
C VAL A 993 5.31 21.34 44.88
N PRO A 994 4.76 21.76 43.72
CA PRO A 994 5.58 22.36 42.66
C PRO A 994 6.19 23.70 43.10
N LEU A 995 5.52 24.46 43.96
CA LEU A 995 6.09 25.70 44.52
C LEU A 995 7.33 25.46 45.38
N ALA A 996 7.34 24.38 46.17
CA ALA A 996 8.48 23.96 46.98
C ALA A 996 9.60 23.33 46.15
N ALA A 997 9.31 22.87 44.92
CA ALA A 997 10.31 22.37 43.97
C ALA A 997 11.10 23.50 43.29
N VAL A 998 10.49 24.69 43.11
CA VAL A 998 11.13 25.85 42.45
C VAL A 998 12.51 26.22 43.05
N PRO A 999 12.68 26.36 44.38
CA PRO A 999 13.99 26.61 44.97
C PRO A 999 15.00 25.50 44.65
N VAL A 1000 14.57 24.24 44.69
CA VAL A 1000 15.43 23.09 44.39
C VAL A 1000 15.91 23.16 42.94
N SER A 1001 15.01 23.44 41.99
CA SER A 1001 15.31 23.58 40.57
C SER A 1001 16.15 24.83 40.25
N MET A 1002 16.04 25.90 41.04
CA MET A 1002 16.88 27.10 40.94
C MET A 1002 18.32 26.85 41.40
N PHE A 1003 18.51 26.08 42.48
CA PHE A 1003 19.82 25.78 43.06
C PHE A 1003 20.45 24.48 42.52
N ALA A 1004 19.72 23.66 41.78
CA ALA A 1004 20.22 22.44 41.18
C ALA A 1004 21.30 22.71 40.14
N SER A 1005 22.45 22.04 40.30
CA SER A 1005 23.57 22.12 39.36
C SER A 1005 23.41 21.10 38.23
N PHE A 1006 22.87 21.54 37.09
CA PHE A 1006 22.98 20.78 35.84
C PHE A 1006 24.37 20.99 35.21
N PRO A 1007 25.06 19.93 34.77
CA PRO A 1007 26.34 20.04 34.06
C PRO A 1007 26.17 20.84 32.76
N VAL A 1008 27.05 21.81 32.51
CA VAL A 1008 27.08 22.62 31.28
C VAL A 1008 28.36 22.27 30.54
N PRO A 1009 28.31 21.83 29.26
CA PRO A 1009 29.51 21.54 28.50
C PRO A 1009 30.32 22.83 28.24
N ALA A 1010 31.65 22.71 28.26
CA ALA A 1010 32.56 23.79 27.92
C ALA A 1010 32.29 24.31 26.50
N SER A 1011 32.35 25.63 26.34
CA SER A 1011 31.97 26.35 25.13
C SER A 1011 32.68 25.85 23.86
N ALA A 1012 31.98 25.12 23.00
CA ALA A 1012 32.34 24.98 21.60
C ALA A 1012 31.71 26.14 20.82
N SER A 1013 32.54 26.99 20.22
CA SER A 1013 32.12 28.03 19.28
C SER A 1013 31.44 27.39 18.08
N CYS A 1014 30.11 27.48 18.00
CA CYS A 1014 29.34 26.94 16.89
C CYS A 1014 29.17 28.01 15.80
N GLY A 1015 29.91 27.88 14.70
CA GLY A 1015 29.43 28.36 13.38
C GLY A 1015 28.17 27.60 12.97
N PRO A 1016 27.43 28.01 11.93
CA PRO A 1016 26.16 27.40 11.53
C PRO A 1016 26.43 25.98 10.99
N SER A 1017 26.58 25.03 11.91
CA SER A 1017 26.87 23.64 11.63
C SER A 1017 25.57 22.84 11.50
N ARG A 1018 25.65 21.84 10.63
CA ARG A 1018 24.58 21.05 10.02
C ARG A 1018 23.50 20.62 11.02
N ARG A 1019 22.24 20.93 10.68
CA ARG A 1019 21.06 20.40 11.36
C ARG A 1019 20.99 18.89 11.14
N GLY A 1020 21.36 18.12 12.16
CA GLY A 1020 21.41 16.67 12.15
C GLY A 1020 20.06 16.04 11.80
N ARG A 1021 20.00 15.36 10.64
CA ARG A 1021 19.11 14.23 10.40
C ARG A 1021 19.96 12.98 10.44
N VAL A 1022 19.94 12.29 11.57
CA VAL A 1022 20.13 10.84 11.59
C VAL A 1022 19.18 10.33 12.66
N VAL A 1023 17.96 9.99 12.25
CA VAL A 1023 17.20 8.98 13.00
C VAL A 1023 17.86 7.67 12.61
N SER A 1024 18.68 7.11 13.50
CA SER A 1024 19.35 5.85 13.22
C SER A 1024 18.30 4.77 12.93
N ALA A 1025 18.59 3.83 12.04
CA ALA A 1025 17.71 2.67 11.81
C ALA A 1025 17.38 1.96 13.14
N ALA A 1026 18.33 1.97 14.09
CA ALA A 1026 18.14 1.50 15.47
C ALA A 1026 17.01 2.24 16.21
N ALA A 1027 16.85 3.55 16.03
CA ALA A 1027 15.76 4.32 16.63
C ALA A 1027 14.38 3.99 16.02
N LEU A 1028 14.32 3.68 14.72
CA LEU A 1028 13.07 3.31 14.04
C LEU A 1028 12.61 1.89 14.42
N PHE A 1029 13.51 0.91 14.40
CA PHE A 1029 13.22 -0.45 14.86
C PHE A 1029 12.95 -0.50 16.37
N GLY A 1030 13.68 0.30 17.15
CA GLY A 1030 13.40 0.55 18.56
C GLY A 1030 11.99 1.08 18.76
N ALA A 1031 11.57 2.09 18.00
CA ALA A 1031 10.20 2.62 18.03
C ALA A 1031 9.15 1.55 17.67
N CYS A 1032 9.35 0.75 16.61
CA CYS A 1032 8.42 -0.32 16.25
C CYS A 1032 8.29 -1.39 17.35
N PHE A 1033 9.40 -1.80 17.96
CA PHE A 1033 9.39 -2.74 19.07
C PHE A 1033 8.66 -2.17 20.29
N LEU A 1034 8.94 -0.91 20.64
CA LEU A 1034 8.28 -0.22 21.74
C LEU A 1034 6.77 -0.11 21.49
N PHE A 1035 6.34 0.25 20.28
CA PHE A 1035 4.93 0.32 19.91
C PHE A 1035 4.23 -1.03 20.07
N LEU A 1036 4.80 -2.10 19.50
CA LEU A 1036 4.21 -3.44 19.58
C LEU A 1036 4.18 -3.99 21.00
N ARG A 1037 5.17 -3.65 21.81
CA ARG A 1037 5.23 -4.04 23.22
C ARG A 1037 4.20 -3.29 24.07
N GLY A 1038 3.94 -2.02 23.77
CA GLY A 1038 2.83 -1.25 24.37
C GLY A 1038 1.45 -1.65 23.85
N ALA A 1039 1.34 -2.08 22.59
CA ALA A 1039 0.08 -2.44 21.93
C ALA A 1039 -0.54 -3.77 22.41
N VAL A 1040 0.15 -4.52 23.26
CA VAL A 1040 -0.37 -5.76 23.83
C VAL A 1040 -1.54 -5.45 24.77
N PRO A 1041 -2.73 -6.08 24.59
CA PRO A 1041 -3.89 -5.81 25.45
C PRO A 1041 -3.59 -6.14 26.91
N THR A 1042 -3.93 -5.24 27.82
CA THR A 1042 -3.78 -5.43 29.26
C THR A 1042 -5.13 -5.56 29.95
N GLU A 1043 -5.18 -6.38 31.00
CA GLU A 1043 -6.38 -6.63 31.80
C GLU A 1043 -6.54 -5.68 33.01
N GLY A 1044 -5.53 -4.83 33.29
CA GLY A 1044 -5.42 -4.04 34.52
C GLY A 1044 -6.64 -3.20 34.86
N ASP A 1045 -7.17 -2.43 33.90
CA ASP A 1045 -8.33 -1.54 34.13
C ASP A 1045 -9.65 -2.31 34.31
N THR A 1046 -9.78 -3.41 33.57
CA THR A 1046 -10.92 -4.33 33.70
C THR A 1046 -10.89 -5.03 35.06
N PHE A 1047 -9.69 -5.42 35.51
CA PHE A 1047 -9.46 -6.02 36.81
C PHE A 1047 -9.68 -5.00 37.95
N SER A 1048 -9.28 -3.75 37.78
CA SER A 1048 -9.56 -2.65 38.72
C SER A 1048 -11.07 -2.39 38.84
N SER A 1049 -11.80 -2.46 37.72
CA SER A 1049 -13.27 -2.38 37.71
C SER A 1049 -13.88 -3.55 38.50
N PHE A 1050 -13.40 -4.78 38.30
CA PHE A 1050 -13.80 -5.95 39.10
C PHE A 1050 -13.50 -5.75 40.59
N MET A 1051 -12.30 -5.28 40.93
CA MET A 1051 -11.87 -4.99 42.30
C MET A 1051 -12.80 -4.01 43.01
N SER A 1052 -13.17 -2.93 42.32
CA SER A 1052 -14.10 -1.92 42.86
C SER A 1052 -15.49 -2.49 43.18
N THR A 1053 -15.89 -3.61 42.57
CA THR A 1053 -17.15 -4.30 42.88
C THR A 1053 -17.05 -5.23 44.07
N LYS A 1054 -15.84 -5.68 44.43
CA LYS A 1054 -15.60 -6.69 45.49
C LYS A 1054 -15.08 -6.10 46.78
N VAL A 1055 -14.45 -4.94 46.72
CA VAL A 1055 -13.68 -4.36 47.81
C VAL A 1055 -14.16 -2.93 48.09
N SER A 1056 -14.25 -2.55 49.38
CA SER A 1056 -14.75 -1.22 49.77
C SER A 1056 -13.74 -0.11 49.46
N GLY A 1057 -14.21 1.15 49.39
CA GLY A 1057 -13.40 2.28 48.92
C GLY A 1057 -12.06 2.50 49.66
N ALA A 1058 -12.00 2.25 50.97
CA ALA A 1058 -10.75 2.35 51.74
C ALA A 1058 -9.72 1.28 51.33
N TRP A 1059 -10.20 0.08 51.04
CA TRP A 1059 -9.35 -1.02 50.58
C TRP A 1059 -8.94 -0.85 49.11
N VAL A 1060 -9.72 -0.15 48.28
CA VAL A 1060 -9.30 0.25 46.92
C VAL A 1060 -8.07 1.17 46.99
N ALA A 1061 -8.06 2.14 47.92
CA ALA A 1061 -6.89 2.99 48.13
C ALA A 1061 -5.67 2.18 48.60
N LEU A 1062 -5.87 1.21 49.50
CA LEU A 1062 -4.80 0.32 49.97
C LEU A 1062 -4.27 -0.60 48.87
N THR A 1063 -5.12 -1.09 47.96
CA THR A 1063 -4.67 -1.89 46.81
C THR A 1063 -3.81 -1.08 45.84
N THR A 1064 -4.16 0.19 45.60
CA THR A 1064 -3.34 1.09 44.77
C THR A 1064 -2.01 1.43 45.45
N ALA A 1065 -2.03 1.69 46.76
CA ALA A 1065 -0.80 1.87 47.54
C ALA A 1065 0.06 0.60 47.55
N GLY A 1066 -0.56 -0.57 47.64
CA GLY A 1066 0.10 -1.87 47.55
C GLY A 1066 0.83 -2.07 46.22
N SER A 1067 0.24 -1.66 45.10
CA SER A 1067 0.88 -1.67 43.78
C SER A 1067 2.13 -0.76 43.74
N SER A 1068 2.04 0.45 44.28
CA SER A 1068 3.20 1.37 44.37
C SER A 1068 4.32 0.83 45.28
N VAL A 1069 3.97 0.17 46.39
CA VAL A 1069 4.95 -0.51 47.25
C VAL A 1069 5.63 -1.66 46.50
N GLY A 1070 4.85 -2.43 45.73
CA GLY A 1070 5.37 -3.47 44.84
C GLY A 1070 6.35 -2.93 43.82
N GLY A 1071 5.99 -1.82 43.15
CA GLY A 1071 6.86 -1.12 42.21
C GLY A 1071 8.17 -0.68 42.84
N LEU A 1072 8.15 -0.12 44.06
CA LEU A 1072 9.37 0.26 44.78
C LEU A 1072 10.26 -0.94 45.11
N LEU A 1073 9.67 -2.05 45.57
CA LEU A 1073 10.43 -3.29 45.84
C LEU A 1073 11.04 -3.87 44.57
N ALA A 1074 10.31 -3.83 43.45
CA ALA A 1074 10.81 -4.21 42.13
C ALA A 1074 11.98 -3.33 41.68
N LEU A 1075 11.92 -2.02 41.91
CA LEU A 1075 12.99 -1.10 41.56
C LEU A 1075 14.25 -1.35 42.40
N LEU A 1076 14.10 -1.61 43.69
CA LEU A 1076 15.22 -2.00 44.57
C LEU A 1076 15.81 -3.35 44.13
N ALA A 1077 14.98 -4.32 43.76
CA ALA A 1077 15.43 -5.61 43.26
C ALA A 1077 16.16 -5.47 41.90
N PHE A 1078 15.67 -4.59 41.03
CA PHE A 1078 16.28 -4.30 39.73
C PHE A 1078 17.63 -3.60 39.88
N GLN A 1079 17.76 -2.68 40.83
CA GLN A 1079 19.02 -2.01 41.18
C GLN A 1079 20.02 -2.93 41.88
N ALA A 1080 19.53 -3.95 42.61
CA ALA A 1080 20.37 -4.96 43.24
C ALA A 1080 20.87 -6.04 42.26
N MET A 1081 20.38 -6.06 41.00
CA MET A 1081 20.88 -6.99 39.99
C MET A 1081 22.33 -6.64 39.59
N PRO A 1082 23.20 -7.64 39.34
CA PRO A 1082 24.56 -7.38 38.88
C PRO A 1082 24.56 -6.53 37.60
N ALA A 1083 25.47 -5.57 37.49
CA ALA A 1083 25.58 -4.67 36.34
C ALA A 1083 25.75 -5.41 35.00
N ASP A 1084 26.26 -6.63 35.02
CA ASP A 1084 26.39 -7.47 33.82
C ASP A 1084 25.05 -8.00 33.31
N VAL A 1085 24.07 -8.22 34.20
CA VAL A 1085 22.71 -8.63 33.83
C VAL A 1085 21.94 -7.47 33.19
N THR A 1086 22.07 -6.26 33.73
CA THR A 1086 21.41 -5.06 33.18
C THR A 1086 22.02 -4.61 31.84
N LYS A 1087 23.31 -4.91 31.60
CA LYS A 1087 23.94 -4.75 30.27
C LYS A 1087 23.36 -5.69 29.22
N HIS A 1088 22.99 -6.91 29.59
CA HIS A 1088 22.33 -7.90 28.72
C HIS A 1088 20.82 -7.65 28.58
N LEU A 1089 20.46 -6.48 28.06
CA LEU A 1089 19.09 -5.97 27.89
C LEU A 1089 18.11 -7.00 27.31
N VAL A 1090 18.51 -7.81 26.33
CA VAL A 1090 17.63 -8.83 25.72
C VAL A 1090 17.28 -9.95 26.70
N SER A 1091 18.26 -10.44 27.47
CA SER A 1091 18.02 -11.46 28.50
C SER A 1091 17.07 -10.92 29.57
N THR A 1092 17.28 -9.67 29.97
CA THR A 1092 16.44 -8.95 30.92
C THR A 1092 15.01 -8.78 30.41
N ILE A 1093 14.81 -8.41 29.14
CA ILE A 1093 13.48 -8.30 28.52
C ILE A 1093 12.76 -9.66 28.50
N CYS A 1094 13.45 -10.75 28.15
CA CYS A 1094 12.86 -12.09 28.17
C CYS A 1094 12.48 -12.51 29.59
N ALA A 1095 13.38 -12.31 30.56
CA ALA A 1095 13.16 -12.69 31.95
C ALA A 1095 12.01 -11.92 32.61
N THR A 1096 11.94 -10.60 32.39
CA THR A 1096 10.85 -9.78 32.96
C THR A 1096 9.52 -10.07 32.28
N THR A 1097 9.51 -10.37 30.97
CA THR A 1097 8.29 -10.79 30.24
C THR A 1097 7.80 -12.16 30.72
N ALA A 1098 8.69 -13.13 30.90
CA ALA A 1098 8.33 -14.43 31.45
C ALA A 1098 7.78 -14.31 32.88
N THR A 1099 8.38 -13.46 33.71
CA THR A 1099 7.90 -13.17 35.08
C THR A 1099 6.52 -12.51 35.05
N ALA A 1100 6.26 -11.60 34.11
CA ALA A 1100 4.96 -10.97 33.88
C ALA A 1100 3.86 -11.97 33.53
N VAL A 1101 4.15 -12.89 32.63
CA VAL A 1101 3.19 -13.91 32.19
C VAL A 1101 2.91 -14.91 33.32
N VAL A 1102 3.96 -15.43 33.96
CA VAL A 1102 3.84 -16.55 34.93
C VAL A 1102 3.39 -16.06 36.30
N VAL A 1103 4.11 -15.10 36.88
CA VAL A 1103 3.85 -14.63 38.25
C VAL A 1103 2.70 -13.63 38.26
N GLY A 1104 2.75 -12.60 37.40
CA GLY A 1104 1.69 -11.59 37.29
C GLY A 1104 0.36 -12.21 36.86
N GLY A 1105 0.39 -12.96 35.74
CA GLY A 1105 -0.79 -13.66 35.24
C GLY A 1105 -1.32 -14.73 36.19
N GLY A 1106 -0.45 -15.50 36.85
CA GLY A 1106 -0.85 -16.50 37.84
C GLY A 1106 -1.59 -15.89 39.05
N VAL A 1107 -1.06 -14.81 39.62
CA VAL A 1107 -1.68 -14.12 40.77
C VAL A 1107 -3.03 -13.52 40.38
N GLN A 1108 -3.12 -12.79 39.26
CA GLN A 1108 -4.40 -12.21 38.83
C GLN A 1108 -5.41 -13.28 38.41
N PHE A 1109 -4.98 -14.36 37.78
CA PHE A 1109 -5.85 -15.49 37.44
C PHE A 1109 -6.43 -16.10 38.71
N PHE A 1110 -5.61 -16.33 39.73
CA PHE A 1110 -6.07 -16.84 41.03
C PHE A 1110 -7.07 -15.88 41.68
N LEU A 1111 -6.78 -14.58 41.74
CA LEU A 1111 -7.69 -13.60 42.33
C LEU A 1111 -9.02 -13.50 41.55
N ALA A 1112 -8.99 -13.60 40.23
CA ALA A 1112 -10.18 -13.58 39.38
C ALA A 1112 -11.00 -14.88 39.50
N ALA A 1113 -10.34 -16.04 39.58
CA ALA A 1113 -10.99 -17.35 39.60
C ALA A 1113 -11.48 -17.76 41.01
N ALA A 1114 -10.65 -17.54 42.04
CA ALA A 1114 -10.97 -17.89 43.41
C ALA A 1114 -11.86 -16.86 44.11
N ALA A 1115 -11.91 -15.61 43.59
CA ALA A 1115 -12.68 -14.50 44.11
C ALA A 1115 -12.71 -14.44 45.65
N PRO A 1116 -11.53 -14.37 46.32
CA PRO A 1116 -11.45 -14.49 47.77
C PRO A 1116 -12.30 -13.43 48.47
N SER A 1117 -12.91 -13.80 49.60
CA SER A 1117 -13.75 -12.90 50.40
C SER A 1117 -12.93 -11.89 51.22
N ALA A 1118 -11.65 -12.17 51.45
CA ALA A 1118 -10.79 -11.34 52.28
C ALA A 1118 -10.14 -10.21 51.46
N ALA A 1119 -10.49 -8.95 51.78
CA ALA A 1119 -10.02 -7.76 51.08
C ALA A 1119 -8.48 -7.59 51.09
N TRP A 1120 -7.80 -8.05 52.14
CA TRP A 1120 -6.34 -7.95 52.26
C TRP A 1120 -5.57 -8.80 51.23
N ILE A 1121 -6.16 -9.91 50.75
CA ILE A 1121 -5.52 -10.79 49.74
C ILE A 1121 -5.36 -10.06 48.41
N TYR A 1122 -6.32 -9.20 48.06
CA TYR A 1122 -6.20 -8.40 46.85
C TYR A 1122 -5.17 -7.28 46.99
N ALA A 1123 -4.96 -6.73 48.19
CA ALA A 1123 -3.90 -5.76 48.44
C ALA A 1123 -2.51 -6.43 48.31
N LEU A 1124 -2.35 -7.63 48.87
CA LEU A 1124 -1.13 -8.44 48.70
C LEU A 1124 -0.87 -8.80 47.23
N GLY A 1125 -1.92 -9.22 46.51
CA GLY A 1125 -1.84 -9.52 45.10
C GLY A 1125 -1.50 -8.30 44.24
N ALA A 1126 -2.06 -7.13 44.56
CA ALA A 1126 -1.73 -5.87 43.90
C ALA A 1126 -0.25 -5.49 44.12
N THR A 1127 0.34 -5.80 45.27
CA THR A 1127 1.79 -5.62 45.49
C THR A 1127 2.63 -6.51 44.58
N VAL A 1128 2.28 -7.79 44.43
CA VAL A 1128 3.02 -8.68 43.52
C VAL A 1128 2.86 -8.25 42.06
N VAL A 1129 1.63 -7.94 41.64
CA VAL A 1129 1.33 -7.51 40.27
C VAL A 1129 2.01 -6.17 39.96
N GLY A 1130 1.94 -5.20 40.87
CA GLY A 1130 2.61 -3.90 40.72
C GLY A 1130 4.14 -4.03 40.62
N ALA A 1131 4.75 -4.95 41.38
CA ALA A 1131 6.17 -5.26 41.26
C ALA A 1131 6.51 -5.82 39.87
N VAL A 1132 5.71 -6.79 39.40
CA VAL A 1132 5.93 -7.48 38.14
C VAL A 1132 5.71 -6.57 36.92
N ASP A 1133 4.66 -5.75 36.93
CA ASP A 1133 4.36 -4.80 35.85
C ASP A 1133 5.44 -3.70 35.79
N THR A 1134 5.98 -3.28 36.94
CA THR A 1134 7.12 -2.35 37.00
C THR A 1134 8.39 -2.96 36.39
N LEU A 1135 8.71 -4.22 36.70
CA LEU A 1135 9.84 -4.95 36.08
C LEU A 1135 9.64 -5.14 34.57
N PHE A 1136 8.42 -5.30 34.10
CA PHE A 1136 8.10 -5.42 32.69
C PHE A 1136 8.31 -4.11 31.92
N PHE A 1137 8.02 -2.97 32.55
CA PHE A 1137 8.09 -1.64 31.97
C PHE A 1137 9.52 -1.05 31.95
N LEU A 1138 10.33 -1.30 32.97
CA LEU A 1138 11.68 -0.71 33.12
C LEU A 1138 12.61 -0.86 31.90
N PRO A 1139 12.71 -2.04 31.25
CA PRO A 1139 13.53 -2.18 30.05
C PRO A 1139 13.10 -1.28 28.88
N ASN A 1140 11.82 -0.91 28.80
CA ASN A 1140 11.31 -0.04 27.73
C ASN A 1140 11.86 1.39 27.88
N LEU A 1141 11.93 1.90 29.12
CA LEU A 1141 12.52 3.22 29.40
C LEU A 1141 14.03 3.23 29.13
N ALA A 1142 14.72 2.13 29.43
CA ALA A 1142 16.14 1.98 29.12
C ALA A 1142 16.39 2.03 27.60
N ILE A 1143 15.54 1.37 26.79
CA ILE A 1143 15.61 1.46 25.32
C ILE A 1143 15.38 2.90 24.84
N CYS A 1144 14.40 3.61 25.40
CA CYS A 1144 14.15 5.02 25.05
C CYS A 1144 15.37 5.91 25.33
N ALA A 1145 16.05 5.71 26.47
CA ALA A 1145 17.24 6.47 26.84
C ALA A 1145 18.45 6.12 25.94
N ASP A 1146 18.67 4.83 25.68
CA ASP A 1146 19.78 4.35 24.86
C ASP A 1146 19.62 4.75 23.39
N CYS A 1147 18.39 4.78 22.86
CA CYS A 1147 18.11 5.10 21.46
C CYS A 1147 17.92 6.61 21.19
N ALA A 1148 17.86 7.46 22.22
CA ALA A 1148 17.75 8.89 22.03
C ALA A 1148 19.03 9.47 21.36
N PRO A 1149 18.94 10.43 20.44
CA PRO A 1149 20.11 11.05 19.83
C PRO A 1149 20.91 11.93 20.81
N LYS A 1150 22.20 12.16 20.54
CA LYS A 1150 23.12 12.92 21.42
C LYS A 1150 22.76 14.40 21.54
N ASP A 1151 22.44 15.03 20.42
CA ASP A 1151 22.16 16.47 20.36
C ASP A 1151 20.71 16.82 20.78
N PHE A 1152 19.80 15.84 20.69
CA PHE A 1152 18.37 15.99 20.97
C PHE A 1152 17.87 14.93 21.96
N GLY A 1153 18.53 14.82 23.12
CA GLY A 1153 18.24 13.79 24.11
C GLY A 1153 16.83 13.90 24.72
N ALA A 1154 16.35 15.12 24.99
CA ALA A 1154 15.01 15.33 25.56
C ALA A 1154 13.90 15.07 24.53
N LEU A 1155 14.08 15.59 23.31
CA LEU A 1155 13.14 15.38 22.22
C LEU A 1155 13.08 13.90 21.81
N GLY A 1156 14.22 13.24 21.63
CA GLY A 1156 14.25 11.85 21.19
C GLY A 1156 13.66 10.89 22.23
N PHE A 1157 13.97 11.09 23.52
CA PHE A 1157 13.32 10.32 24.58
C PHE A 1157 11.81 10.57 24.61
N ALA A 1158 11.37 11.83 24.50
CA ALA A 1158 9.96 12.18 24.50
C ALA A 1158 9.21 11.60 23.28
N VAL A 1159 9.84 11.52 22.11
CA VAL A 1159 9.27 10.88 20.91
C VAL A 1159 9.15 9.37 21.10
N LEU A 1160 10.19 8.70 21.61
CA LEU A 1160 10.14 7.26 21.85
C LEU A 1160 9.15 6.89 22.98
N SER A 1161 9.07 7.73 24.01
CA SER A 1161 8.06 7.64 25.07
C SER A 1161 6.64 7.85 24.52
N LEU A 1162 6.45 8.78 23.58
CA LEU A 1162 5.16 8.94 22.88
C LEU A 1162 4.79 7.69 22.08
N VAL A 1163 5.76 7.01 21.45
CA VAL A 1163 5.49 5.76 20.71
C VAL A 1163 5.05 4.65 21.66
N LEU A 1164 5.63 4.56 22.86
CA LEU A 1164 5.15 3.67 23.92
C LEU A 1164 3.72 4.02 24.34
N ASP A 1165 3.45 5.30 24.62
CA ASP A 1165 2.14 5.80 25.04
C ASP A 1165 1.07 5.49 23.95
N LEU A 1166 1.41 5.63 22.66
CA LEU A 1166 0.55 5.24 21.53
C LEU A 1166 0.28 3.74 21.46
N GLY A 1167 1.26 2.92 21.84
CA GLY A 1167 1.06 1.48 22.03
C GLY A 1167 0.01 1.21 23.10
N ASP A 1168 0.14 1.86 24.26
CA ASP A 1168 -0.81 1.70 25.37
C ASP A 1168 -2.25 2.11 24.99
N GLN A 1169 -2.43 3.09 24.09
CA GLN A 1169 -3.74 3.39 23.50
C GLN A 1169 -4.32 2.23 22.70
N ALA A 1170 -3.50 1.63 21.85
CA ALA A 1170 -3.92 0.48 21.06
C ALA A 1170 -4.31 -0.67 22.00
N SER A 1171 -3.51 -0.92 23.04
CA SER A 1171 -3.82 -1.89 24.09
C SER A 1171 -5.17 -1.65 24.76
N ALA A 1172 -5.44 -0.42 25.23
CA ALA A 1172 -6.69 -0.08 25.90
C ALA A 1172 -7.92 -0.26 25.01
N ARG A 1173 -7.82 0.05 23.71
CA ARG A 1173 -8.90 -0.17 22.74
C ARG A 1173 -9.14 -1.65 22.46
N ILE A 1174 -8.08 -2.43 22.28
CA ILE A 1174 -8.16 -3.88 22.09
C ILE A 1174 -8.77 -4.53 23.35
N ALA A 1175 -8.34 -4.11 24.53
CA ALA A 1175 -8.89 -4.57 25.81
C ALA A 1175 -10.38 -4.25 25.94
N ALA A 1176 -10.83 -3.04 25.55
CA ALA A 1176 -12.25 -2.69 25.55
C ALA A 1176 -13.09 -3.60 24.64
N GLN A 1177 -12.59 -3.91 23.44
CA GLN A 1177 -13.26 -4.85 22.53
C GLN A 1177 -13.34 -6.27 23.12
N LEU A 1178 -12.27 -6.75 23.76
CA LEU A 1178 -12.25 -8.06 24.42
C LEU A 1178 -13.23 -8.13 25.59
N VAL A 1179 -13.38 -7.04 26.35
CA VAL A 1179 -14.35 -6.93 27.45
C VAL A 1179 -15.79 -7.00 26.94
N GLU A 1180 -16.10 -6.28 25.86
CA GLU A 1180 -17.42 -6.28 25.24
C GLU A 1180 -17.77 -7.67 24.67
N ALA A 1181 -16.83 -8.29 23.95
CA ALA A 1181 -16.99 -9.62 23.35
C ALA A 1181 -17.24 -10.72 24.40
N ASN A 1182 -16.70 -10.58 25.61
CA ASN A 1182 -16.88 -11.56 26.70
C ASN A 1182 -18.02 -11.18 27.68
N HIS A 1183 -18.78 -10.11 27.39
CA HIS A 1183 -19.88 -9.61 28.24
C HIS A 1183 -19.49 -9.41 29.72
N LEU A 1184 -18.27 -8.92 29.96
CA LEU A 1184 -17.75 -8.67 31.31
C LEU A 1184 -18.34 -7.39 31.91
N GLY A 1185 -18.65 -7.42 33.20
CA GLY A 1185 -19.15 -6.25 33.93
C GLY A 1185 -20.25 -6.56 34.94
N SER A 1186 -20.64 -5.54 35.70
CA SER A 1186 -21.77 -5.59 36.63
C SER A 1186 -23.00 -4.93 36.01
N GLY A 1187 -24.01 -5.72 35.61
CA GLY A 1187 -25.26 -5.24 35.02
C GLY A 1187 -26.19 -6.37 34.56
N GLN A 1188 -27.41 -6.05 34.11
CA GLN A 1188 -28.35 -7.05 33.59
C GLN A 1188 -27.75 -7.78 32.37
N GLY A 1189 -27.55 -9.10 32.50
CA GLY A 1189 -26.99 -9.95 31.44
C GLY A 1189 -25.46 -10.00 31.37
N ARG A 1190 -24.73 -9.36 32.29
CA ARG A 1190 -23.25 -9.37 32.32
C ARG A 1190 -22.71 -10.08 33.57
N SER A 1191 -21.55 -10.74 33.43
CA SER A 1191 -20.95 -11.56 34.48
C SER A 1191 -19.43 -11.44 34.50
N TRP A 1192 -18.82 -11.54 35.68
CA TRP A 1192 -17.37 -11.62 35.85
C TRP A 1192 -16.80 -13.04 35.68
N ALA A 1193 -17.63 -14.03 35.35
CA ALA A 1193 -17.22 -15.44 35.25
C ALA A 1193 -16.15 -15.72 34.18
N ALA A 1194 -16.06 -14.87 33.14
CA ALA A 1194 -15.05 -15.00 32.09
C ALA A 1194 -13.75 -14.21 32.37
N LEU A 1195 -13.63 -13.52 33.52
CA LEU A 1195 -12.51 -12.63 33.80
C LEU A 1195 -11.17 -13.36 33.85
N SER A 1196 -11.11 -14.55 34.45
CA SER A 1196 -9.88 -15.36 34.49
C SER A 1196 -9.39 -15.79 33.10
N ARG A 1197 -10.32 -16.03 32.16
CA ARG A 1197 -9.99 -16.29 30.75
C ARG A 1197 -9.42 -15.06 30.07
N LEU A 1198 -9.99 -13.87 30.32
CA LEU A 1198 -9.45 -12.62 29.80
C LEU A 1198 -8.02 -12.36 30.31
N VAL A 1199 -7.79 -12.51 31.62
CA VAL A 1199 -6.46 -12.35 32.25
C VAL A 1199 -5.44 -13.27 31.56
N LEU A 1200 -5.80 -14.53 31.31
CA LEU A 1200 -4.92 -15.48 30.64
C LEU A 1200 -4.58 -15.06 29.20
N ILE A 1201 -5.59 -14.59 28.45
CA ILE A 1201 -5.41 -14.14 27.06
C ILE A 1201 -4.48 -12.91 27.00
N CYS A 1202 -4.73 -11.90 27.82
CA CYS A 1202 -3.93 -10.68 27.86
C CYS A 1202 -2.48 -10.96 28.28
N ARG A 1203 -2.27 -11.79 29.30
CA ARG A 1203 -0.92 -12.12 29.80
C ARG A 1203 -0.13 -13.00 28.84
N LEU A 1204 -0.77 -13.92 28.10
CA LEU A 1204 -0.09 -14.68 27.03
C LEU A 1204 0.26 -13.81 25.82
N ALA A 1205 -0.57 -12.81 25.50
CA ALA A 1205 -0.28 -11.87 24.41
C ALA A 1205 1.01 -11.06 24.63
N MET A 1206 1.47 -10.91 25.88
CA MET A 1206 2.75 -10.26 26.21
C MET A 1206 3.99 -10.97 25.63
N LEU A 1207 3.86 -12.21 25.16
CA LEU A 1207 4.94 -12.94 24.49
C LEU A 1207 5.11 -12.55 23.02
N LEU A 1208 4.09 -11.98 22.39
CA LEU A 1208 4.07 -11.64 20.95
C LEU A 1208 5.24 -10.72 20.54
N PRO A 1209 5.60 -9.66 21.28
CA PRO A 1209 6.69 -8.76 20.89
C PRO A 1209 8.08 -9.41 20.94
N LEU A 1210 8.26 -10.52 21.66
CA LEU A 1210 9.55 -11.20 21.78
C LEU A 1210 10.06 -11.77 20.44
N GLY A 1211 9.17 -12.02 19.48
CA GLY A 1211 9.54 -12.46 18.13
C GLY A 1211 10.41 -11.47 17.35
N LEU A 1212 10.47 -10.20 17.77
CA LEU A 1212 11.24 -9.14 17.13
C LEU A 1212 12.61 -8.87 17.79
N LEU A 1213 12.95 -9.59 18.87
CA LEU A 1213 14.23 -9.44 19.57
C LEU A 1213 15.49 -9.69 18.72
N PRO A 1214 15.52 -10.64 17.76
CA PRO A 1214 16.71 -10.85 16.92
C PRO A 1214 17.12 -9.61 16.12
N PHE A 1215 16.15 -8.81 15.67
CA PHE A 1215 16.39 -7.61 14.88
C PHE A 1215 16.98 -6.45 15.71
N LEU A 1216 16.64 -6.37 17.00
CA LEU A 1216 17.24 -5.38 17.92
C LEU A 1216 18.72 -5.70 18.25
N ARG A 1217 19.12 -6.99 18.22
CA ARG A 1217 20.51 -7.40 18.47
C ARG A 1217 21.45 -6.96 17.35
N LEU A 1218 21.02 -7.11 16.10
CA LEU A 1218 21.79 -6.74 14.92
C LEU A 1218 22.14 -5.24 14.92
N LEU A 1219 21.17 -4.40 15.31
CA LEU A 1219 21.29 -2.94 15.24
C LEU A 1219 22.02 -2.30 16.44
N ARG A 1220 21.94 -2.90 17.65
CA ARG A 1220 22.67 -2.39 18.82
C ARG A 1220 24.18 -2.67 18.72
N GLY A 1221 24.57 -3.75 18.05
CA GLY A 1221 25.98 -4.03 17.71
C GLY A 1221 26.60 -2.93 16.84
N MET A 1222 25.83 -2.40 15.89
CA MET A 1222 26.26 -1.30 15.01
C MET A 1222 26.34 0.06 15.72
N SER A 1223 25.54 0.32 16.76
CA SER A 1223 25.52 1.61 17.46
C SER A 1223 26.64 1.76 18.51
N GLN A 1224 27.05 0.66 19.16
CA GLN A 1224 28.12 0.70 20.17
C GLN A 1224 29.53 0.74 19.53
N GLY A 1225 29.71 0.16 18.33
CA GLY A 1225 30.96 0.27 17.56
C GLY A 1225 31.29 1.71 17.13
N ALA A 1226 30.29 2.58 17.01
CA ALA A 1226 30.45 3.98 16.65
C ALA A 1226 30.81 4.91 17.83
N GLU A 1227 30.64 4.47 19.09
CA GLU A 1227 30.86 5.32 20.28
C GLU A 1227 32.26 5.20 20.89
N ALA A 1228 32.94 4.06 20.73
CA ALA A 1228 34.30 3.87 21.24
C ALA A 1228 35.36 4.72 20.50
N ARG A 1229 35.05 5.26 19.30
CA ARG A 1229 35.98 6.05 18.46
C ARG A 1229 35.96 7.57 18.69
N ARG A 1230 35.13 8.08 19.61
CA ARG A 1230 34.97 9.54 19.83
C ARG A 1230 35.47 10.04 21.20
N GLY A 1231 36.19 9.21 21.96
CA GLY A 1231 36.60 9.51 23.34
C GLY A 1231 37.97 10.19 23.55
N ASP A 1232 38.82 10.33 22.53
CA ASP A 1232 40.15 10.95 22.65
C ASP A 1232 40.25 12.28 21.87
N GLU A 1233 41.14 13.14 22.35
CA GLU A 1233 41.12 14.61 22.41
C GLU A 1233 41.11 15.45 21.10
N GLY A 1234 40.93 16.77 21.28
CA GLY A 1234 40.72 17.75 20.22
C GLY A 1234 41.93 18.11 19.35
N LEU A 1235 41.65 18.11 18.03
CA LEU A 1235 42.17 18.93 16.91
C LEU A 1235 43.70 18.89 16.61
N PRO A 1236 44.11 18.82 15.33
CA PRO A 1236 43.46 19.49 14.19
C PRO A 1236 42.63 18.56 13.31
N ALA A 1237 41.65 19.18 12.65
CA ALA A 1237 40.74 18.52 11.71
C ALA A 1237 41.53 18.01 10.50
N ASP A 1238 41.11 16.86 9.98
CA ASP A 1238 41.71 16.09 8.88
C ASP A 1238 42.68 15.00 9.38
N ALA A 1239 42.12 13.82 9.64
CA ALA A 1239 42.71 12.49 9.42
C ALA A 1239 41.87 11.40 10.10
N ASP A 1240 41.30 10.55 9.27
CA ASP A 1240 41.16 9.09 9.40
C ASP A 1240 41.09 8.43 10.78
N LEU A 1241 39.95 7.79 11.00
CA LEU A 1241 39.85 6.59 11.82
C LEU A 1241 39.15 5.49 11.01
N SER A 1242 39.96 4.82 10.20
CA SER A 1242 39.72 3.46 9.71
C SER A 1242 39.43 2.51 10.88
N LEU A 1243 38.54 1.55 10.60
CA LEU A 1243 38.39 0.19 11.17
C LEU A 1243 36.96 -0.22 10.75
N ALA A 1244 36.76 -1.20 9.88
CA ALA A 1244 36.88 -2.61 10.20
C ALA A 1244 36.21 -2.94 11.55
N ALA A 1245 34.94 -3.36 11.49
CA ALA A 1245 34.40 -4.42 12.34
C ALA A 1245 33.01 -4.85 11.83
N CYS A 1246 33.05 -5.92 11.02
CA CYS A 1246 32.02 -6.90 10.65
C CYS A 1246 31.04 -6.51 9.52
N ASP A 1247 31.25 -7.17 8.37
CA ASP A 1247 30.39 -8.25 7.81
C ASP A 1247 28.87 -8.05 7.76
#